data_AF-A0A2D7UYQ3-F1
#
_entry.id   AF-A0A2D7UYQ3-F1
#
_cell.length_a   1.000
_cell.length_b   1.000
_cell.length_c   1.000
_cell.angle_alpha   90.00
_cell.angle_beta   90.00
_cell.angle_gamma   90.00
#
_symmetry.space_group_name_H-M   'P 1'
#
loop_
_entity.id
_entity.type
_entity.pdbx_description
1 polymer ?
#
loop_
_entity_poly.entity_id
_entity_poly.type
_entity_poly.pdbx_seq_one_letter_code
_entity_poly.pdbx_strand_id
1 'polypeptide(L)'
;ITGAMVSAETQDSTLAALGIVETVDENMASAGRVHAIEQGCDITDGTLIAFGGAAPLHAARVAEKLGISDVIVPNGAGVGSAIGFLHAPASHENVRTRYLHLDALNVDELVTMLEEMLEESQEIVRRAAPDEDLRQTAKAFMRYAGQGHEITVDLDLDEILCDPRPDAAHLQKILEEAFVEEYRRLYGREITGLGVETLSWVATVSSPTAESTFEASEIPEHRIEGHLTTLAADNSTGEMTTTTVVERTELANGYVVGPALVTESQTTTFVPASYSAWLTASGHLRMQGQDTNADRSPDETSAGLRSLHRDIMWNRLIAVVQEQATTLVRSAFSTSTREAGDLSAGVFDSQGRMLAQSVTGTPGHVNSMAASVSHFIDEFPVQTMRPGDIYLTNDPWKGTGHLFDVVVVTPVFRDNRVIALFACTSHVVDIGGVGFSSASSEIFHEGLQLPIMRFATNEVFDPNVVKIIEGNVRDGVQVMGDIYSLAACNRVGALRLTEMMDEYQLTDLDDLGQYIIETSRLAMLKEIGNLPEGTWSASMRVDGVDQPLDIVTELEITAEGIKVRFDGTSPVQPHGINVPMSYTDAYTSFGVRCIVGPNIPNNAGSLEVIAVSAPSGCILNAPRPAAVNIRHVMGQMLPDAVYGCLAQVIPDKVPAEGTSSLWNLLASGKWDDHRNTSFMMMSFNSGGAGARPGQDGLSATAFPSGVRNMPVEINEVVSPLIFWRKEFRPDSGGDGEFRGGLGQIVELGHRSDGEFLFSATYERVQHPARGRHGGSDGLPGRLSLDDGTPVPAKGNTLVPGGKHLIVEFPGGGGLGEPERRMKEARLRDRRLGYVTS
;
A
#
# COMPACT_ATOMS: atom_id res chain seq x y z
N ILE A 1 -15.32 0.59 4.12
CA ILE A 1 -15.47 -0.88 3.95
C ILE A 1 -16.74 -1.41 4.65
N THR A 2 -17.28 -0.74 5.68
CA THR A 2 -18.42 -1.19 6.50
C THR A 2 -19.84 -1.14 5.87
N GLY A 3 -19.98 -0.93 4.55
CA GLY A 3 -21.30 -0.68 3.93
C GLY A 3 -21.94 -1.83 3.18
N ALA A 4 -21.18 -2.85 2.74
CA ALA A 4 -21.65 -3.78 1.70
C ALA A 4 -21.81 -5.25 2.14
N MET A 5 -21.35 -5.63 3.34
CA MET A 5 -21.32 -7.05 3.75
C MET A 5 -22.53 -7.52 4.57
N VAL A 6 -23.57 -6.71 4.76
CA VAL A 6 -24.78 -7.13 5.49
C VAL A 6 -25.93 -7.34 4.51
N SER A 7 -26.31 -8.59 4.28
CA SER A 7 -27.48 -8.95 3.48
C SER A 7 -28.73 -8.27 4.04
N ALA A 8 -29.52 -7.65 3.17
CA ALA A 8 -30.73 -6.88 3.51
C ALA A 8 -31.90 -7.70 4.13
N GLU A 9 -31.75 -9.00 4.37
CA GLU A 9 -32.84 -9.88 4.83
C GLU A 9 -32.87 -10.20 6.33
N THR A 10 -31.97 -9.64 7.16
CA THR A 10 -32.08 -9.73 8.63
C THR A 10 -31.55 -8.46 9.29
N GLN A 11 -32.33 -7.38 9.31
CA GLN A 11 -32.03 -6.22 10.16
C GLN A 11 -32.43 -6.51 11.61
N ASP A 12 -31.61 -7.30 12.31
CA ASP A 12 -31.51 -7.15 13.75
C ASP A 12 -30.54 -5.99 14.02
N SER A 13 -31.08 -4.82 14.34
CA SER A 13 -30.28 -3.63 14.68
C SER A 13 -29.33 -3.89 15.85
N THR A 14 -29.67 -4.82 16.74
CA THR A 14 -28.83 -5.24 17.86
C THR A 14 -27.64 -6.04 17.36
N LEU A 15 -27.85 -7.01 16.45
CA LEU A 15 -26.77 -7.78 15.84
C LEU A 15 -25.83 -6.90 15.01
N ALA A 16 -26.37 -5.91 14.29
CA ALA A 16 -25.55 -4.94 13.55
C ALA A 16 -24.71 -4.07 14.49
N ALA A 17 -25.31 -3.57 15.58
CA ALA A 17 -24.59 -2.80 16.60
C ALA A 17 -23.50 -3.64 17.28
N LEU A 18 -23.80 -4.89 17.63
CA LEU A 18 -22.83 -5.86 18.15
C LEU A 18 -21.67 -6.09 17.17
N GLY A 19 -21.97 -6.28 15.88
CA GLY A 19 -20.94 -6.44 14.85
C GLY A 19 -20.03 -5.22 14.72
N ILE A 20 -20.58 -4.00 14.85
CA ILE A 20 -19.78 -2.76 14.87
C ILE A 20 -18.87 -2.72 16.09
N VAL A 21 -19.40 -2.98 17.29
CA VAL A 21 -18.63 -2.95 18.53
C VAL A 21 -17.54 -4.03 18.52
N GLU A 22 -17.87 -5.25 18.12
CA GLU A 22 -16.91 -6.35 18.03
C GLU A 22 -15.81 -6.07 17.00
N THR A 23 -16.13 -5.40 15.89
CA THR A 23 -15.12 -4.94 14.90
C THR A 23 -14.22 -3.86 15.50
N VAL A 24 -14.76 -2.93 16.28
CA VAL A 24 -13.98 -1.89 16.96
C VAL A 24 -13.06 -2.51 18.00
N ASP A 25 -13.58 -3.41 18.84
CA ASP A 25 -12.81 -4.15 19.85
C ASP A 25 -11.71 -5.00 19.23
N GLU A 26 -12.01 -5.67 18.11
CA GLU A 26 -11.04 -6.43 17.35
C GLU A 26 -9.94 -5.56 16.75
N ASN A 27 -10.28 -4.41 16.17
CA ASN A 27 -9.29 -3.49 15.63
C ASN A 27 -8.36 -2.95 16.74
N MET A 28 -8.91 -2.64 17.92
CA MET A 28 -8.11 -2.22 19.08
C MET A 28 -7.21 -3.35 19.59
N ALA A 29 -7.73 -4.57 19.73
CA ALA A 29 -6.94 -5.73 20.13
C ALA A 29 -5.84 -6.04 19.10
N SER A 30 -6.16 -6.03 17.80
CA SER A 30 -5.19 -6.24 16.73
C SER A 30 -4.08 -5.19 16.77
N ALA A 31 -4.38 -3.93 17.03
CA ALA A 31 -3.36 -2.89 17.18
C ALA A 31 -2.45 -3.15 18.40
N GLY A 32 -3.02 -3.58 19.52
CA GLY A 32 -2.27 -4.00 20.71
C GLY A 32 -1.34 -5.19 20.44
N ARG A 33 -1.80 -6.22 19.72
CA ARG A 33 -1.00 -7.39 19.32
C ARG A 33 0.17 -7.01 18.43
N VAL A 34 -0.08 -6.21 17.39
CA VAL A 34 0.97 -5.74 16.47
C VAL A 34 2.09 -5.05 17.24
N HIS A 35 1.73 -4.14 18.16
CA HIS A 35 2.72 -3.42 18.96
C HIS A 35 3.53 -4.33 19.88
N ALA A 36 2.89 -5.31 20.51
CA ALA A 36 3.58 -6.27 21.37
C ALA A 36 4.55 -7.16 20.60
N ILE A 37 4.17 -7.61 19.40
CA ILE A 37 5.02 -8.42 18.56
C ILE A 37 6.20 -7.61 18.02
N GLU A 38 5.99 -6.33 17.64
CA GLU A 38 7.08 -5.41 17.27
C GLU A 38 8.13 -5.25 18.37
N GLN A 39 7.73 -5.45 19.63
CA GLN A 39 8.61 -5.42 20.81
C GLN A 39 9.08 -6.81 21.28
N GLY A 40 8.58 -7.90 20.68
CA GLY A 40 8.92 -9.27 21.08
C GLY A 40 8.35 -9.70 22.44
N CYS A 41 7.23 -9.10 22.85
CA CYS A 41 6.64 -9.29 24.17
C CYS A 41 5.43 -10.24 24.12
N ASP A 42 5.35 -11.18 25.06
CA ASP A 42 4.10 -11.90 25.36
C ASP A 42 3.22 -10.99 26.21
N ILE A 43 1.99 -10.74 25.74
CA ILE A 43 1.04 -9.85 26.41
C ILE A 43 0.14 -10.57 27.40
N THR A 44 0.03 -11.89 27.32
CA THR A 44 -0.96 -12.66 28.11
C THR A 44 -0.69 -12.57 29.62
N ASP A 45 0.59 -12.47 30.00
CA ASP A 45 1.05 -12.24 31.37
C ASP A 45 1.04 -10.75 31.78
N GLY A 46 0.67 -9.85 30.87
CA GLY A 46 0.64 -8.41 31.08
C GLY A 46 -0.64 -7.90 31.75
N THR A 47 -0.62 -6.62 32.14
CA THR A 47 -1.80 -5.90 32.62
C THR A 47 -2.23 -4.87 31.57
N LEU A 48 -3.49 -4.91 31.13
CA LEU A 48 -4.03 -3.90 30.22
C LEU A 48 -4.37 -2.61 30.98
N ILE A 49 -3.72 -1.49 30.63
CA ILE A 49 -4.06 -0.18 31.20
C ILE A 49 -5.01 0.56 30.26
N ALA A 50 -6.26 0.73 30.66
CA ALA A 50 -7.29 1.37 29.84
C ALA A 50 -7.58 2.81 30.32
N PHE A 51 -7.18 3.80 29.54
CA PHE A 51 -7.44 5.21 29.77
C PHE A 51 -7.95 5.92 28.49
N GLY A 52 -8.50 7.12 28.65
CA GLY A 52 -9.29 7.83 27.66
C GLY A 52 -10.79 7.75 27.96
N GLY A 53 -11.59 8.63 27.35
CA GLY A 53 -13.02 8.72 27.66
C GLY A 53 -13.81 7.45 27.36
N ALA A 54 -13.46 6.74 26.28
CA ALA A 54 -14.19 5.55 25.81
C ALA A 54 -13.47 4.21 26.08
N ALA A 55 -12.15 4.21 26.33
CA ALA A 55 -11.39 2.96 26.46
C ALA A 55 -11.93 2.02 27.56
N PRO A 56 -12.35 2.51 28.76
CA PRO A 56 -12.90 1.63 29.80
C PRO A 56 -14.18 0.87 29.41
N LEU A 57 -14.91 1.34 28.39
CA LEU A 57 -16.08 0.64 27.86
C LEU A 57 -15.69 -0.65 27.13
N HIS A 58 -14.53 -0.64 26.49
CA HIS A 58 -14.04 -1.71 25.62
C HIS A 58 -12.95 -2.58 26.28
N ALA A 59 -12.39 -2.10 27.39
CA ALA A 59 -11.19 -2.65 28.02
C ALA A 59 -11.27 -4.16 28.31
N ALA A 60 -12.37 -4.61 28.91
CA ALA A 60 -12.52 -6.02 29.25
C ALA A 60 -12.60 -6.92 28.00
N ARG A 61 -13.35 -6.49 26.97
CA ARG A 61 -13.48 -7.27 25.72
C ARG A 61 -12.17 -7.31 24.94
N VAL A 62 -11.45 -6.18 24.89
CA VAL A 62 -10.10 -6.12 24.32
C VAL A 62 -9.14 -7.02 25.11
N ALA A 63 -9.16 -6.99 26.44
CA ALA A 63 -8.34 -7.87 27.28
C ALA A 63 -8.62 -9.36 27.02
N GLU A 64 -9.89 -9.76 26.96
CA GLU A 64 -10.29 -11.14 26.60
C GLU A 64 -9.70 -11.58 25.24
N LYS A 65 -9.79 -10.72 24.21
CA LYS A 65 -9.24 -10.98 22.88
C LYS A 65 -7.71 -11.07 22.87
N LEU A 66 -7.05 -10.38 23.80
CA LEU A 66 -5.60 -10.41 23.98
C LEU A 66 -5.14 -11.55 24.90
N GLY A 67 -6.05 -12.31 25.50
CA GLY A 67 -5.73 -13.31 26.51
C GLY A 67 -5.24 -12.71 27.84
N ILE A 68 -5.48 -11.41 28.06
CA ILE A 68 -5.10 -10.69 29.27
C ILE A 68 -6.18 -10.87 30.32
N SER A 69 -5.80 -11.31 31.52
CA SER A 69 -6.73 -11.49 32.64
C SER A 69 -6.78 -10.29 33.59
N ASP A 70 -5.78 -9.40 33.55
CA ASP A 70 -5.64 -8.28 34.48
C ASP A 70 -5.79 -6.94 33.75
N VAL A 71 -6.74 -6.12 34.19
CA VAL A 71 -7.03 -4.80 33.60
C VAL A 71 -7.02 -3.73 34.66
N ILE A 72 -6.38 -2.60 34.39
CA ILE A 72 -6.39 -1.42 35.26
C ILE A 72 -7.00 -0.24 34.50
N VAL A 73 -8.03 0.37 35.08
CA VAL A 73 -8.58 1.66 34.67
C VAL A 73 -8.11 2.72 35.67
N PRO A 74 -7.14 3.59 35.28
CA PRO A 74 -6.57 4.57 36.18
C PRO A 74 -7.61 5.51 36.79
N ASN A 75 -7.22 6.15 37.90
CA ASN A 75 -8.03 7.22 38.47
C ASN A 75 -7.90 8.44 37.54
N GLY A 76 -9.03 9.01 37.10
CA GLY A 76 -9.02 10.04 36.05
C GLY A 76 -8.72 9.49 34.65
N ALA A 77 -9.06 8.22 34.39
CA ALA A 77 -8.88 7.58 33.08
C ALA A 77 -9.38 8.45 31.92
N GLY A 78 -10.54 9.11 32.06
CA GLY A 78 -11.10 9.99 31.03
C GLY A 78 -10.20 11.17 30.62
N VAL A 79 -9.25 11.58 31.46
CA VAL A 79 -8.29 12.67 31.23
C VAL A 79 -6.82 12.21 31.33
N GLY A 80 -6.56 10.91 31.13
CA GLY A 80 -5.24 10.30 31.32
C GLY A 80 -4.09 11.02 30.59
N SER A 81 -4.33 11.54 29.38
CA SER A 81 -3.30 12.32 28.64
C SER A 81 -2.90 13.62 29.34
N ALA A 82 -3.84 14.31 30.00
CA ALA A 82 -3.55 15.54 30.74
C ALA A 82 -2.75 15.23 32.03
N ILE A 83 -3.05 14.11 32.68
CA ILE A 83 -2.27 13.60 33.82
C ILE A 83 -0.85 13.27 33.34
N GLY A 84 -0.71 12.55 32.23
CA GLY A 84 0.60 12.26 31.62
C GLY A 84 1.43 13.51 31.34
N PHE A 85 0.82 14.58 30.83
CA PHE A 85 1.50 15.86 30.59
C PHE A 85 2.05 16.50 31.87
N LEU A 86 1.37 16.34 33.00
CA LEU A 86 1.84 16.86 34.30
C LEU A 86 2.96 16.02 34.93
N HIS A 87 3.05 14.74 34.56
CA HIS A 87 4.05 13.81 35.08
C HIS A 87 5.23 13.56 34.13
N ALA A 88 5.13 13.98 32.87
CA ALA A 88 6.20 13.81 31.89
C ALA A 88 7.47 14.56 32.35
N PRO A 89 8.65 13.93 32.26
CA PRO A 89 9.90 14.61 32.57
C PRO A 89 10.10 15.81 31.63
N ALA A 90 10.77 16.83 32.13
CA ALA A 90 11.19 17.93 31.28
C ALA A 90 12.18 17.38 30.24
N SER A 91 11.83 17.43 28.96
CA SER A 91 12.64 16.88 27.88
C SER A 91 12.68 17.82 26.69
N HIS A 92 13.82 17.87 26.01
CA HIS A 92 13.99 18.58 24.75
C HIS A 92 14.74 17.69 23.76
N GLU A 93 14.19 17.60 22.55
CA GLU A 93 14.77 16.87 21.43
C GLU A 93 15.21 17.87 20.36
N ASN A 94 16.49 17.87 20.05
CA ASN A 94 17.08 18.69 19.01
C ASN A 94 17.34 17.83 17.78
N VAL A 95 16.83 18.25 16.62
CA VAL A 95 16.94 17.53 15.35
C VAL A 95 17.67 18.39 14.34
N ARG A 96 18.75 17.86 13.75
CA ARG A 96 19.50 18.54 12.68
C ARG A 96 19.60 17.64 11.44
N THR A 97 19.20 18.19 10.29
CA THR A 97 19.38 17.52 8.99
C THR A 97 20.79 17.79 8.46
N ARG A 98 21.59 16.73 8.40
CA ARG A 98 22.96 16.72 7.86
C ARG A 98 23.18 15.41 7.13
N TYR A 99 23.17 15.50 5.80
CA TYR A 99 23.52 14.39 4.93
C TYR A 99 24.98 13.99 5.11
N LEU A 100 25.22 12.72 5.43
CA LEU A 100 26.54 12.14 5.60
C LEU A 100 26.57 10.73 5.01
N HIS A 101 27.49 10.47 4.09
CA HIS A 101 27.85 9.10 3.72
C HIS A 101 28.93 8.60 4.69
N LEU A 102 28.77 7.41 5.28
CA LEU A 102 29.69 6.95 6.35
C LEU A 102 31.14 6.80 5.87
N ASP A 103 31.37 6.43 4.60
CA ASP A 103 32.72 6.43 4.00
C ASP A 103 33.43 7.80 3.98
N ALA A 104 32.67 8.89 4.14
CA ALA A 104 33.16 10.26 4.16
C ALA A 104 33.04 10.90 5.56
N LEU A 105 32.93 10.07 6.61
CA LEU A 105 32.79 10.52 7.99
C LEU A 105 33.95 11.43 8.43
N ASN A 106 33.60 12.65 8.83
CA ASN A 106 34.48 13.54 9.58
C ASN A 106 34.09 13.50 11.06
N VAL A 107 34.91 12.83 11.88
CA VAL A 107 34.66 12.64 13.32
C VAL A 107 34.54 13.97 14.05
N ASP A 108 35.40 14.95 13.74
CA ASP A 108 35.41 16.23 14.44
C ASP A 108 34.12 17.02 14.18
N GLU A 109 33.60 16.97 12.95
CA GLU A 109 32.33 17.61 12.60
C GLU A 109 31.14 16.93 13.26
N LEU A 110 31.10 15.60 13.29
CA LEU A 110 30.03 14.83 13.93
C LEU A 110 29.99 15.11 15.44
N VAL A 111 31.14 15.01 16.11
CA VAL A 111 31.25 15.24 17.56
C VAL A 111 30.84 16.68 17.90
N THR A 112 31.38 17.66 17.18
CA THR A 112 31.02 19.09 17.41
C THR A 112 29.52 19.30 17.25
N MET A 113 28.91 18.73 16.21
CA MET A 113 27.48 18.85 15.98
C MET A 113 26.66 18.24 17.14
N LEU A 114 27.01 17.05 17.62
CA LEU A 114 26.29 16.39 18.70
C LEU A 114 26.46 17.13 20.03
N GLU A 115 27.68 17.60 20.34
CA GLU A 115 27.95 18.43 21.52
C GLU A 115 27.09 19.70 21.53
N GLU A 116 27.07 20.44 20.41
CA GLU A 116 26.22 21.64 20.27
C GLU A 116 24.73 21.32 20.45
N MET A 117 24.24 20.23 19.86
CA MET A 117 22.84 19.82 19.98
C MET A 117 22.47 19.46 21.42
N LEU A 118 23.36 18.76 22.12
CA LEU A 118 23.18 18.37 23.52
C LEU A 118 23.23 19.58 24.45
N GLU A 119 24.16 20.51 24.24
CA GLU A 119 24.26 21.76 25.01
C GLU A 119 22.99 22.61 24.83
N GLU A 120 22.52 22.81 23.60
CA GLU A 120 21.28 23.53 23.29
C GLU A 120 20.07 22.90 24.00
N SER A 121 19.92 21.58 23.91
CA SER A 121 18.85 20.85 24.59
C SER A 121 18.95 20.96 26.12
N GLN A 122 20.17 20.88 26.67
CA GLN A 122 20.41 21.01 28.11
C GLN A 122 20.04 22.40 28.62
N GLU A 123 20.38 23.48 27.91
CA GLU A 123 20.00 24.84 28.30
C GLU A 123 18.47 25.02 28.40
N ILE A 124 17.71 24.34 27.54
CA ILE A 124 16.25 24.38 27.55
C ILE A 124 15.70 23.58 28.72
N VAL A 125 16.16 22.34 28.90
CA VAL A 125 15.68 21.45 29.97
C VAL A 125 16.00 22.01 31.35
N ARG A 126 17.17 22.62 31.55
CA ARG A 126 17.56 23.29 32.81
C ARG A 126 16.61 24.41 33.23
N ARG A 127 15.83 25.00 32.31
CA ARG A 127 14.81 26.02 32.67
C ARG A 127 13.60 25.40 33.36
N ALA A 128 13.30 24.14 33.06
CA ALA A 128 12.19 23.39 33.64
C ALA A 128 12.64 22.49 34.81
N ALA A 129 13.86 21.97 34.77
CA ALA A 129 14.46 21.10 35.79
C ALA A 129 15.89 21.60 36.15
N PRO A 130 16.02 22.68 36.96
CA PRO A 130 17.31 23.34 37.19
C PRO A 130 18.31 22.51 38.00
N ASP A 131 17.83 21.73 38.96
CA ASP A 131 18.66 21.02 39.96
C ASP A 131 18.65 19.49 39.78
N GLU A 132 18.10 18.98 38.67
CA GLU A 132 17.99 17.53 38.42
C GLU A 132 19.16 16.99 37.59
N ASP A 133 19.49 15.71 37.80
CA ASP A 133 20.49 14.99 37.00
C ASP A 133 19.91 14.64 35.63
N LEU A 134 20.39 15.30 34.58
CA LEU A 134 19.85 15.14 33.23
C LEU A 134 20.44 13.92 32.54
N ARG A 135 19.59 13.19 31.82
CA ARG A 135 19.97 12.09 30.93
C ARG A 135 20.12 12.59 29.51
N GLN A 136 21.14 12.11 28.81
CA GLN A 136 21.41 12.43 27.41
C GLN A 136 21.36 11.15 26.57
N THR A 137 20.76 11.23 25.38
CA THR A 137 20.73 10.15 24.39
C THR A 137 20.81 10.74 22.99
N ALA A 138 21.31 9.98 22.01
CA ALA A 138 21.31 10.40 20.63
C ALA A 138 20.89 9.27 19.69
N LYS A 139 20.36 9.65 18.52
CA LYS A 139 19.91 8.75 17.46
C LYS A 139 20.29 9.30 16.09
N ALA A 140 20.45 8.43 15.11
CA ALA A 140 20.64 8.77 13.72
C ALA A 140 19.55 8.14 12.85
N PHE A 141 19.08 8.88 11.86
CA PHE A 141 18.21 8.35 10.81
C PHE A 141 19.08 7.91 9.63
N MET A 142 19.26 6.60 9.51
CA MET A 142 20.23 5.95 8.63
C MET A 142 19.55 5.05 7.60
N ARG A 143 20.17 4.88 6.43
CA ARG A 143 19.71 4.00 5.35
C ARG A 143 20.86 3.51 4.49
N TYR A 144 20.66 2.44 3.72
CA TYR A 144 21.62 2.12 2.65
C TYR A 144 21.59 3.22 1.57
N ALA A 145 22.74 3.52 0.99
CA ALA A 145 22.85 4.49 -0.09
C ALA A 145 21.89 4.16 -1.23
N GLY A 146 21.02 5.12 -1.59
CA GLY A 146 19.99 4.96 -2.64
C GLY A 146 18.66 4.37 -2.17
N GLN A 147 18.59 3.80 -0.95
CA GLN A 147 17.31 3.48 -0.31
C GLN A 147 16.59 4.78 0.05
N GLY A 148 15.26 4.78 0.16
CA GLY A 148 14.54 6.02 0.42
C GLY A 148 13.79 6.15 1.73
N HIS A 149 13.88 5.17 2.63
CA HIS A 149 13.40 5.31 4.00
C HIS A 149 14.53 5.06 4.98
N GLU A 150 14.61 5.89 6.01
CA GLU A 150 15.53 5.73 7.13
C GLU A 150 14.96 4.78 8.18
N ILE A 151 15.86 4.08 8.85
CA ILE A 151 15.61 3.46 10.14
C ILE A 151 16.26 4.31 11.23
N THR A 152 15.67 4.29 12.42
CA THR A 152 16.22 4.96 13.59
C THR A 152 17.26 4.05 14.23
N VAL A 153 18.50 4.51 14.30
CA VAL A 153 19.62 3.80 14.93
C VAL A 153 20.01 4.57 16.19
N ASP A 154 20.01 3.89 17.34
CA ASP A 154 20.49 4.47 18.59
C ASP A 154 22.01 4.65 18.54
N LEU A 155 22.49 5.80 19.02
CA LEU A 155 23.90 6.14 19.03
C LEU A 155 24.48 5.97 20.44
N ASP A 156 25.63 5.31 20.52
CA ASP A 156 26.40 5.21 21.75
C ASP A 156 27.20 6.50 21.97
N LEU A 157 26.67 7.41 22.80
CA LEU A 157 27.31 8.68 23.12
C LEU A 157 28.64 8.50 23.85
N ASP A 158 28.78 7.45 24.66
CA ASP A 158 30.03 7.22 25.42
C ASP A 158 31.17 6.84 24.48
N GLU A 159 30.87 6.07 23.43
CA GLU A 159 31.83 5.69 22.40
C GLU A 159 32.14 6.85 21.42
N ILE A 160 31.12 7.64 21.04
CA ILE A 160 31.27 8.77 20.11
C ILE A 160 32.03 9.95 20.74
N LEU A 161 31.71 10.28 22.00
CA LEU A 161 32.23 11.46 22.70
C LEU A 161 33.43 11.14 23.61
N CYS A 162 34.04 9.96 23.48
CA CYS A 162 35.19 9.57 24.29
C CYS A 162 36.44 10.47 24.06
N ASP A 163 37.29 10.56 25.09
CA ASP A 163 38.59 11.22 25.04
C ASP A 163 39.71 10.20 25.37
N PRO A 164 40.66 9.92 24.45
CA PRO A 164 40.83 10.52 23.11
C PRO A 164 39.76 10.09 22.11
N ARG A 165 39.40 11.01 21.19
CA ARG A 165 38.40 10.78 20.14
C ARG A 165 38.69 9.52 19.31
N PRO A 166 37.66 8.77 18.89
CA PRO A 166 37.85 7.60 18.04
C PRO A 166 38.37 8.02 16.65
N ASP A 167 39.11 7.14 15.99
CA ASP A 167 39.46 7.37 14.58
C ASP A 167 38.24 7.15 13.67
N ALA A 168 38.30 7.74 12.47
CA ALA A 168 37.18 7.72 11.53
C ALA A 168 36.79 6.31 11.07
N ALA A 169 37.76 5.39 10.93
CA ALA A 169 37.49 4.03 10.46
C ALA A 169 36.80 3.19 11.54
N HIS A 170 37.21 3.37 12.80
CA HIS A 170 36.56 2.75 13.96
C HIS A 170 35.12 3.23 14.12
N LEU A 171 34.91 4.55 14.09
CA LEU A 171 33.58 5.11 14.28
C LEU A 171 32.64 4.79 13.10
N GLN A 172 33.14 4.84 11.86
CA GLN A 172 32.40 4.37 10.69
C GLN A 172 31.90 2.93 10.90
N LYS A 173 32.80 2.03 11.30
CA LYS A 173 32.48 0.62 11.47
C LYS A 173 31.40 0.40 12.54
N ILE A 174 31.47 1.09 13.68
CA ILE A 174 30.47 0.96 14.75
C ILE A 174 29.10 1.44 14.27
N LEU A 175 29.04 2.58 13.59
CA LEU A 175 27.78 3.12 13.04
C LEU A 175 27.19 2.18 11.99
N GLU A 176 28.03 1.59 11.12
CA GLU A 176 27.61 0.57 10.16
C GLU A 176 27.08 -0.69 10.84
N GLU A 177 27.78 -1.21 11.86
CA GLU A 177 27.37 -2.39 12.61
C GLU A 177 26.03 -2.17 13.33
N ALA A 178 25.86 -1.02 13.99
CA ALA A 178 24.61 -0.65 14.65
C ALA A 178 23.45 -0.53 13.65
N PHE A 179 23.68 0.10 12.50
CA PHE A 179 22.69 0.17 11.42
C PHE A 179 22.33 -1.21 10.88
N VAL A 180 23.32 -2.05 10.59
CA VAL A 180 23.10 -3.40 10.03
C VAL A 180 22.37 -4.29 11.03
N GLU A 181 22.66 -4.20 12.33
CA GLU A 181 21.96 -4.93 13.38
C GLU A 181 20.47 -4.53 13.43
N GLU A 182 20.19 -3.23 13.47
CA GLU A 182 18.81 -2.73 13.49
C GLU A 182 18.07 -3.05 12.19
N TYR A 183 18.75 -2.97 11.03
CA TYR A 183 18.18 -3.34 9.74
C TYR A 183 17.86 -4.84 9.68
N ARG A 184 18.71 -5.71 10.22
CA ARG A 184 18.44 -7.15 10.36
C ARG A 184 17.28 -7.40 11.32
N ARG A 185 17.16 -6.63 12.40
CA ARG A 185 16.04 -6.73 13.35
C ARG A 185 14.70 -6.43 12.66
N LEU A 186 14.65 -5.35 11.87
CA LEU A 186 13.44 -4.88 11.20
C LEU A 186 13.07 -5.69 9.95
N TYR A 187 14.06 -6.07 9.14
CA TYR A 187 13.84 -6.66 7.81
C TYR A 187 14.40 -8.08 7.65
N GLY A 188 15.02 -8.63 8.70
CA GLY A 188 15.51 -10.01 8.76
C GLY A 188 16.80 -10.29 7.98
N ARG A 189 17.47 -9.27 7.42
CA ARG A 189 18.66 -9.44 6.55
C ARG A 189 19.57 -8.22 6.54
N GLU A 190 20.75 -8.32 5.95
CA GLU A 190 21.58 -7.18 5.53
C GLU A 190 21.61 -7.06 4.00
N ILE A 191 21.99 -5.88 3.48
CA ILE A 191 22.30 -5.70 2.06
C ILE A 191 23.80 -5.48 1.93
N THR A 192 24.49 -6.44 1.32
CA THR A 192 25.95 -6.37 1.16
C THR A 192 26.36 -5.50 -0.03
N GLY A 193 27.49 -4.80 0.08
CA GLY A 193 28.07 -4.01 -1.01
C GLY A 193 27.50 -2.59 -1.17
N LEU A 194 26.64 -2.16 -0.26
CA LEU A 194 26.10 -0.81 -0.20
C LEU A 194 26.72 -0.01 0.94
N GLY A 195 27.11 1.22 0.66
CA GLY A 195 27.45 2.20 1.70
C GLY A 195 26.22 2.58 2.51
N VAL A 196 26.44 3.09 3.72
CA VAL A 196 25.37 3.59 4.60
C VAL A 196 25.42 5.12 4.61
N GLU A 197 24.25 5.75 4.54
CA GLU A 197 24.11 7.20 4.61
C GLU A 197 23.16 7.61 5.75
N THR A 198 23.44 8.77 6.34
CA THR A 198 22.67 9.36 7.43
C THR A 198 22.10 10.69 6.97
N LEU A 199 20.83 10.96 7.28
CA LEU A 199 20.15 12.18 6.85
C LEU A 199 19.90 13.16 7.99
N SER A 200 19.47 12.64 9.13
CA SER A 200 19.10 13.46 10.29
C SER A 200 19.66 12.86 11.57
N TRP A 201 20.01 13.74 12.48
CA TRP A 201 20.60 13.42 13.78
C TRP A 201 19.69 13.98 14.85
N VAL A 202 19.55 13.23 15.94
CA VAL A 202 18.68 13.57 17.07
C VAL A 202 19.49 13.51 18.35
N ALA A 203 19.42 14.56 19.15
CA ALA A 203 19.97 14.59 20.49
C ALA A 203 18.89 14.98 21.48
N THR A 204 18.66 14.12 22.48
CA THR A 204 17.61 14.29 23.48
C THR A 204 18.25 14.46 24.85
N VAL A 205 17.81 15.50 25.56
CA VAL A 205 18.14 15.70 26.98
C VAL A 205 16.84 15.65 27.77
N SER A 206 16.79 14.89 28.86
CA SER A 206 15.60 14.77 29.70
C SER A 206 15.93 14.74 31.19
N SER A 207 15.02 15.23 32.02
CA SER A 207 15.09 15.05 33.47
C SER A 207 14.70 13.61 33.87
N PRO A 208 15.04 13.15 35.09
CA PRO A 208 14.67 11.81 35.55
C PRO A 208 13.16 11.63 35.63
N THR A 209 12.67 10.47 35.22
CA THR A 209 11.30 10.04 35.49
C THR A 209 11.23 9.51 36.92
N ALA A 210 10.25 9.97 37.71
CA ALA A 210 10.02 9.40 39.04
C ALA A 210 9.65 7.91 38.92
N GLU A 211 10.40 7.04 39.61
CA GLU A 211 10.03 5.63 39.72
C GLU A 211 8.73 5.50 40.51
N SER A 212 7.74 4.82 39.93
CA SER A 212 6.51 4.44 40.62
C SER A 212 6.54 2.95 40.92
N THR A 213 6.26 2.59 42.17
CA THR A 213 6.12 1.20 42.58
C THR A 213 4.72 0.70 42.25
N PHE A 214 4.63 -0.46 41.60
CA PHE A 214 3.36 -1.15 41.40
C PHE A 214 2.73 -1.51 42.75
N GLU A 215 1.48 -1.11 42.97
CA GLU A 215 0.75 -1.48 44.17
C GLU A 215 0.21 -2.91 44.06
N ALA A 216 0.50 -3.74 45.06
CA ALA A 216 -0.22 -4.99 45.25
C ALA A 216 -1.67 -4.67 45.65
N SER A 217 -2.64 -5.30 44.97
CA SER A 217 -4.06 -5.10 45.24
C SER A 217 -4.79 -6.43 45.22
N GLU A 218 -5.31 -6.82 46.39
CA GLU A 218 -6.15 -8.01 46.59
C GLU A 218 -7.64 -7.64 46.52
N ILE A 219 -8.47 -8.63 46.17
CA ILE A 219 -9.93 -8.46 46.10
C ILE A 219 -10.50 -8.26 47.52
N PRO A 220 -11.27 -7.18 47.78
CA PRO A 220 -11.94 -6.98 49.06
C PRO A 220 -12.95 -8.09 49.41
N GLU A 221 -13.20 -8.33 50.70
CA GLU A 221 -14.13 -9.40 51.12
C GLU A 221 -15.62 -9.10 50.85
N HIS A 222 -15.99 -7.82 50.73
CA HIS A 222 -17.38 -7.40 50.65
C HIS A 222 -17.85 -7.20 49.20
N ARG A 223 -18.88 -7.94 48.78
CA ARG A 223 -19.51 -7.78 47.45
C ARG A 223 -20.57 -6.69 47.48
N ILE A 224 -20.51 -5.78 46.52
CA ILE A 224 -21.50 -4.73 46.30
C ILE A 224 -22.62 -5.25 45.39
N GLU A 225 -23.84 -5.26 45.90
CA GLU A 225 -25.06 -5.49 45.13
C GLU A 225 -25.63 -4.11 44.77
N GLY A 226 -25.24 -3.59 43.60
CA GLY A 226 -25.59 -2.23 43.18
C GLY A 226 -27.10 -1.94 43.20
N HIS A 227 -27.45 -0.67 43.29
CA HIS A 227 -28.82 -0.23 43.59
C HIS A 227 -29.68 0.04 42.35
N LEU A 228 -29.08 0.01 41.16
CA LEU A 228 -29.71 0.28 39.87
C LEU A 228 -29.33 -0.81 38.85
N THR A 229 -30.22 -1.07 37.90
CA THR A 229 -29.95 -1.99 36.78
C THR A 229 -30.33 -1.34 35.45
N THR A 230 -29.63 -1.71 34.38
CA THR A 230 -29.92 -1.35 32.99
C THR A 230 -29.85 -2.59 32.10
N LEU A 231 -30.17 -2.45 30.82
CA LEU A 231 -29.91 -3.48 29.83
C LEU A 231 -28.63 -3.13 29.06
N ALA A 232 -27.69 -4.07 29.00
CA ALA A 232 -26.51 -3.98 28.16
C ALA A 232 -26.31 -5.31 27.41
N ALA A 233 -25.81 -5.26 26.19
CA ALA A 233 -25.44 -6.47 25.49
C ALA A 233 -24.11 -6.98 26.06
N ASP A 234 -24.05 -8.26 26.41
CA ASP A 234 -22.77 -8.91 26.67
C ASP A 234 -22.10 -9.19 25.32
N ASN A 235 -21.01 -8.49 25.02
CA ASN A 235 -20.31 -8.62 23.74
C ASN A 235 -19.75 -10.04 23.51
N SER A 236 -19.58 -10.85 24.56
CA SER A 236 -19.11 -12.22 24.43
C SER A 236 -20.20 -13.20 23.97
N THR A 237 -21.47 -12.96 24.35
CA THR A 237 -22.60 -13.85 24.03
C THR A 237 -23.56 -13.26 23.00
N GLY A 238 -23.53 -11.94 22.82
CA GLY A 238 -24.50 -11.18 22.03
C GLY A 238 -25.88 -11.07 22.70
N GLU A 239 -26.03 -11.51 23.95
CA GLU A 239 -27.30 -11.47 24.68
C GLU A 239 -27.48 -10.15 25.43
N MET A 240 -28.69 -9.61 25.39
CA MET A 240 -29.08 -8.49 26.24
C MET A 240 -29.24 -8.96 27.69
N THR A 241 -28.39 -8.48 28.59
CA THR A 241 -28.37 -8.88 29.99
C THR A 241 -28.74 -7.70 30.91
N THR A 242 -29.45 -8.01 31.98
CA THR A 242 -29.68 -7.05 33.07
C THR A 242 -28.34 -6.80 33.78
N THR A 243 -27.84 -5.58 33.68
CA THR A 243 -26.51 -5.16 34.11
C THR A 243 -26.63 -4.19 35.28
N THR A 244 -25.91 -4.47 36.37
CA THR A 244 -25.92 -3.61 37.57
C THR A 244 -25.13 -2.33 37.33
N VAL A 245 -25.60 -1.19 37.86
CA VAL A 245 -24.87 0.08 37.78
C VAL A 245 -24.34 0.44 39.17
N VAL A 246 -23.05 0.72 39.27
CA VAL A 246 -22.34 1.05 40.53
C VAL A 246 -21.52 2.32 40.32
N GLU A 247 -21.64 3.31 41.21
CA GLU A 247 -20.74 4.47 41.17
C GLU A 247 -19.35 4.06 41.64
N ARG A 248 -18.28 4.52 40.96
CA ARG A 248 -16.90 4.14 41.28
C ARG A 248 -16.55 4.30 42.78
N THR A 249 -17.09 5.32 43.42
CA THR A 249 -16.89 5.63 44.86
C THR A 249 -17.49 4.58 45.79
N GLU A 250 -18.53 3.85 45.38
CA GLU A 250 -19.15 2.78 46.17
C GLU A 250 -18.24 1.55 46.31
N LEU A 251 -17.29 1.38 45.38
CA LEU A 251 -16.29 0.30 45.41
C LEU A 251 -15.15 0.54 46.43
N ALA A 252 -15.14 1.69 47.13
CA ALA A 252 -14.10 1.98 48.13
C ALA A 252 -14.02 0.95 49.27
N ASN A 253 -15.10 0.21 49.53
CA ASN A 253 -15.18 -0.79 50.60
C ASN A 253 -15.59 -2.18 50.09
N GLY A 254 -15.46 -2.47 48.79
CA GLY A 254 -15.94 -3.74 48.24
C GLY A 254 -15.54 -4.00 46.79
N TYR A 255 -16.10 -5.05 46.21
CA TYR A 255 -15.93 -5.42 44.81
C TYR A 255 -17.29 -5.68 44.14
N VAL A 256 -17.32 -5.61 42.82
CA VAL A 256 -18.47 -6.00 42.01
C VAL A 256 -18.08 -7.15 41.07
N VAL A 257 -19.02 -8.07 40.83
CA VAL A 257 -18.91 -9.12 39.81
C VAL A 257 -19.84 -8.75 38.67
N GLY A 258 -19.37 -8.86 37.43
CA GLY A 258 -20.21 -8.53 36.28
C GLY A 258 -21.42 -9.47 36.10
N PRO A 259 -22.37 -9.12 35.21
CA PRO A 259 -22.37 -7.94 34.36
C PRO A 259 -22.66 -6.65 35.15
N ALA A 260 -21.74 -5.68 35.08
CA ALA A 260 -21.87 -4.40 35.77
C ALA A 260 -21.29 -3.22 34.96
N LEU A 261 -21.84 -2.02 35.18
CA LEU A 261 -21.30 -0.75 34.71
C LEU A 261 -20.80 0.04 35.91
N VAL A 262 -19.50 0.33 35.93
CA VAL A 262 -18.89 1.21 36.93
C VAL A 262 -18.85 2.61 36.34
N THR A 263 -19.65 3.52 36.89
CA THR A 263 -19.79 4.89 36.37
C THR A 263 -18.95 5.88 37.15
N GLU A 264 -18.36 6.84 36.44
CA GLU A 264 -17.75 8.03 37.00
C GLU A 264 -18.04 9.25 36.10
N SER A 265 -17.68 10.45 36.53
CA SER A 265 -18.06 11.69 35.83
C SER A 265 -17.46 11.83 34.43
N GLN A 266 -16.35 11.14 34.14
CA GLN A 266 -15.57 11.31 32.91
C GLN A 266 -15.57 10.08 31.99
N THR A 267 -16.01 8.92 32.47
CA THR A 267 -16.02 7.67 31.71
C THR A 267 -16.95 6.63 32.34
N THR A 268 -17.13 5.49 31.70
CA THR A 268 -17.88 4.35 32.22
C THR A 268 -17.14 3.07 31.86
N THR A 269 -16.93 2.21 32.86
CA THR A 269 -16.26 0.92 32.68
C THR A 269 -17.30 -0.19 32.59
N PHE A 270 -17.24 -1.03 31.57
CA PHE A 270 -18.06 -2.25 31.49
C PHE A 270 -17.29 -3.44 32.07
N VAL A 271 -17.90 -4.08 33.06
CA VAL A 271 -17.39 -5.28 33.73
C VAL A 271 -18.26 -6.46 33.28
N PRO A 272 -17.79 -7.31 32.35
CA PRO A 272 -18.55 -8.47 31.88
C PRO A 272 -18.66 -9.55 32.97
N ALA A 273 -19.55 -10.52 32.76
CA ALA A 273 -19.81 -11.59 33.72
C ALA A 273 -18.56 -12.44 34.08
N SER A 274 -17.58 -12.48 33.17
CA SER A 274 -16.28 -13.12 33.33
C SER A 274 -15.33 -12.38 34.27
N TYR A 275 -15.64 -11.15 34.70
CA TYR A 275 -14.74 -10.30 35.48
C TYR A 275 -15.30 -9.89 36.84
N SER A 276 -14.38 -9.65 37.77
CA SER A 276 -14.63 -8.93 39.02
C SER A 276 -13.83 -7.63 39.05
N ALA A 277 -14.37 -6.57 39.65
CA ALA A 277 -13.74 -5.26 39.70
C ALA A 277 -13.76 -4.64 41.10
N TRP A 278 -12.65 -3.99 41.49
CA TRP A 278 -12.47 -3.32 42.79
C TRP A 278 -11.46 -2.17 42.70
N LEU A 279 -11.38 -1.33 43.74
CA LEU A 279 -10.37 -0.26 43.80
C LEU A 279 -9.06 -0.71 44.47
N THR A 280 -7.94 -0.32 43.87
CA THR A 280 -6.59 -0.34 44.47
C THR A 280 -6.46 0.73 45.56
N ALA A 281 -5.39 0.71 46.35
CA ALA A 281 -5.15 1.70 47.41
C ALA A 281 -4.99 3.13 46.85
N SER A 282 -4.39 3.27 45.66
CA SER A 282 -4.30 4.51 44.89
C SER A 282 -5.60 4.89 44.15
N GLY A 283 -6.68 4.11 44.30
CA GLY A 283 -8.00 4.40 43.71
C GLY A 283 -8.13 4.07 42.21
N HIS A 284 -7.17 3.36 41.62
CA HIS A 284 -7.33 2.74 40.30
C HIS A 284 -8.34 1.59 40.37
N LEU A 285 -9.17 1.42 39.35
CA LEU A 285 -10.13 0.33 39.25
C LEU A 285 -9.42 -0.84 38.60
N ARG A 286 -9.21 -1.92 39.34
CA ARG A 286 -8.63 -3.16 38.84
C ARG A 286 -9.77 -4.11 38.50
N MET A 287 -9.68 -4.76 37.34
CA MET A 287 -10.56 -5.84 36.94
C MET A 287 -9.74 -7.10 36.72
N GLN A 288 -10.22 -8.22 37.22
CA GLN A 288 -9.58 -9.51 37.04
C GLN A 288 -10.56 -10.54 36.48
N GLY A 289 -10.14 -11.19 35.40
CA GLY A 289 -10.85 -12.27 34.76
C GLY A 289 -10.86 -13.51 35.66
N GLN A 290 -12.00 -14.17 35.76
CA GLN A 290 -12.14 -15.44 36.44
C GLN A 290 -11.89 -16.57 35.43
N ASP A 291 -11.09 -17.57 35.82
CA ASP A 291 -10.88 -18.80 35.04
C ASP A 291 -12.22 -19.50 34.78
N THR A 292 -12.83 -19.18 33.64
CA THR A 292 -14.10 -19.78 33.18
C THR A 292 -13.92 -20.49 31.83
N ASN A 293 -12.69 -20.62 31.35
CA ASN A 293 -12.39 -21.16 30.01
C ASN A 293 -12.10 -22.67 29.94
N ALA A 294 -12.46 -23.46 30.96
CA ALA A 294 -12.20 -24.90 30.93
C ALA A 294 -13.26 -25.75 30.20
N ASP A 295 -14.43 -25.22 29.81
CA ASP A 295 -15.53 -26.11 29.36
C ASP A 295 -16.55 -25.50 28.37
N ARG A 296 -16.20 -24.48 27.57
CA ARG A 296 -17.11 -24.00 26.51
C ARG A 296 -16.83 -24.72 25.19
N SER A 297 -17.77 -25.58 24.78
CA SER A 297 -17.69 -26.26 23.49
C SER A 297 -17.84 -25.25 22.33
N PRO A 298 -17.06 -25.34 21.25
CA PRO A 298 -17.20 -24.50 20.05
C PRO A 298 -18.53 -24.64 19.29
N ASP A 299 -19.39 -25.58 19.70
CA ASP A 299 -20.56 -26.02 18.93
C ASP A 299 -21.85 -25.22 19.20
N GLU A 300 -21.87 -24.33 20.20
CA GLU A 300 -23.04 -23.50 20.57
C GLU A 300 -23.00 -22.07 19.96
N THR A 301 -22.08 -21.80 19.04
CA THR A 301 -22.02 -20.51 18.35
C THR A 301 -23.05 -20.47 17.21
N SER A 302 -23.99 -19.52 17.25
CA SER A 302 -25.03 -19.37 16.21
C SER A 302 -24.40 -19.25 14.82
N ALA A 303 -25.11 -19.68 13.77
CA ALA A 303 -24.60 -19.62 12.39
C ALA A 303 -24.17 -18.20 11.96
N GLY A 304 -24.82 -17.16 12.50
CA GLY A 304 -24.46 -15.76 12.28
C GLY A 304 -23.12 -15.38 12.91
N LEU A 305 -22.86 -15.81 14.15
CA LEU A 305 -21.59 -15.56 14.86
C LEU A 305 -20.40 -16.26 14.16
N ARG A 306 -20.60 -17.48 13.64
CA ARG A 306 -19.56 -18.17 12.84
C ARG A 306 -19.22 -17.45 11.53
N SER A 307 -20.20 -16.81 10.89
CA SER A 307 -19.94 -15.97 9.70
C SER A 307 -19.17 -14.71 10.08
N LEU A 308 -19.60 -14.02 11.14
CA LEU A 308 -18.94 -12.82 11.63
C LEU A 308 -17.47 -13.08 11.99
N HIS A 309 -17.18 -14.22 12.62
CA HIS A 309 -15.80 -14.60 12.94
C HIS A 309 -14.93 -14.79 11.69
N ARG A 310 -15.48 -15.38 10.61
CA ARG A 310 -14.76 -15.50 9.34
C ARG A 310 -14.56 -14.16 8.63
N ASP A 311 -15.54 -13.26 8.70
CA ASP A 311 -15.40 -11.89 8.18
C ASP A 311 -14.29 -11.12 8.92
N ILE A 312 -14.18 -11.30 10.24
CA ILE A 312 -13.09 -10.77 11.05
C ILE A 312 -11.73 -11.33 10.60
N MET A 313 -11.61 -12.66 10.48
CA MET A 313 -10.38 -13.30 10.00
C MET A 313 -10.00 -12.83 8.60
N TRP A 314 -10.96 -12.65 7.69
CA TRP A 314 -10.70 -12.10 6.36
C TRP A 314 -10.16 -10.66 6.43
N ASN A 315 -10.74 -9.79 7.25
CA ASN A 315 -10.21 -8.43 7.45
C ASN A 315 -8.78 -8.46 8.02
N ARG A 316 -8.49 -9.39 8.96
CA ARG A 316 -7.13 -9.57 9.49
C ARG A 316 -6.16 -10.03 8.40
N LEU A 317 -6.57 -10.94 7.52
CA LEU A 317 -5.77 -11.38 6.39
C LEU A 317 -5.46 -10.24 5.40
N ILE A 318 -6.41 -9.32 5.17
CA ILE A 318 -6.15 -8.11 4.38
C ILE A 318 -5.11 -7.22 5.07
N ALA A 319 -5.16 -7.08 6.39
CA ALA A 319 -4.16 -6.32 7.15
C ALA A 319 -2.76 -6.94 7.04
N VAL A 320 -2.64 -8.27 7.11
CA VAL A 320 -1.38 -9.00 6.87
C VAL A 320 -0.76 -8.63 5.52
N VAL A 321 -1.57 -8.60 4.45
CA VAL A 321 -1.09 -8.24 3.11
C VAL A 321 -0.78 -6.73 3.01
N GLN A 322 -1.48 -5.88 3.76
CA GLN A 322 -1.17 -4.44 3.81
C GLN A 322 0.18 -4.17 4.48
N GLU A 323 0.54 -4.95 5.50
CA GLU A 323 1.87 -4.89 6.11
C GLU A 323 2.95 -5.37 5.14
N GLN A 324 2.71 -6.46 4.39
CA GLN A 324 3.58 -6.89 3.29
C GLN A 324 3.83 -5.73 2.30
N ALA A 325 2.78 -5.10 1.77
CA ALA A 325 2.93 -3.99 0.83
C ALA A 325 3.68 -2.78 1.42
N THR A 326 3.42 -2.45 2.69
CA THR A 326 4.08 -1.34 3.37
C THR A 326 5.59 -1.60 3.54
N THR A 327 5.97 -2.83 3.86
CA THR A 327 7.38 -3.23 3.91
C THR A 327 8.06 -3.08 2.54
N LEU A 328 7.36 -3.43 1.45
CA LEU A 328 7.91 -3.25 0.09
C LEU A 328 8.18 -1.77 -0.21
N VAL A 329 7.24 -0.86 0.08
CA VAL A 329 7.43 0.59 -0.10
C VAL A 329 8.61 1.12 0.72
N ARG A 330 8.76 0.66 1.96
CA ARG A 330 9.82 1.12 2.87
C ARG A 330 11.21 0.60 2.50
N SER A 331 11.29 -0.62 1.95
CA SER A 331 12.55 -1.24 1.57
C SER A 331 12.97 -0.99 0.12
N ALA A 332 12.07 -0.50 -0.74
CA ALA A 332 12.37 -0.25 -2.14
C ALA A 332 13.43 0.85 -2.37
N PHE A 333 14.23 0.65 -3.42
CA PHE A 333 15.27 1.56 -3.89
C PHE A 333 14.77 2.42 -5.05
N SER A 334 13.90 1.88 -5.92
CA SER A 334 13.31 2.66 -7.00
C SER A 334 12.33 3.72 -6.48
N THR A 335 12.44 4.93 -7.03
CA THR A 335 11.44 5.99 -6.82
C THR A 335 10.06 5.56 -7.31
N SER A 336 9.98 4.67 -8.30
CA SER A 336 8.73 4.10 -8.83
C SER A 336 7.93 3.36 -7.77
N THR A 337 8.58 2.48 -7.03
CA THR A 337 7.92 1.73 -5.97
C THR A 337 7.71 2.60 -4.74
N ARG A 338 8.74 3.36 -4.35
CA ARG A 338 8.74 4.13 -3.11
C ARG A 338 7.78 5.33 -3.13
N GLU A 339 7.87 6.16 -4.17
CA GLU A 339 7.10 7.40 -4.27
C GLU A 339 5.76 7.15 -4.95
N ALA A 340 5.79 6.49 -6.11
CA ALA A 340 4.59 6.32 -6.94
C ALA A 340 3.71 5.15 -6.50
N GLY A 341 4.24 4.19 -5.74
CA GLY A 341 3.47 3.03 -5.25
C GLY A 341 3.17 2.00 -6.34
N ASP A 342 4.04 1.89 -7.35
CA ASP A 342 3.87 0.96 -8.47
C ASP A 342 4.26 -0.48 -8.09
N LEU A 343 3.38 -1.13 -7.32
CA LEU A 343 3.59 -2.46 -6.75
C LEU A 343 2.30 -3.27 -6.68
N SER A 344 2.41 -4.57 -6.38
CA SER A 344 1.30 -5.38 -5.88
C SER A 344 1.79 -6.38 -4.84
N ALA A 345 0.92 -6.76 -3.93
CA ALA A 345 1.16 -7.76 -2.90
C ALA A 345 -0.12 -8.59 -2.68
N GLY A 346 0.03 -9.89 -2.47
CA GLY A 346 -1.10 -10.80 -2.27
C GLY A 346 -0.73 -12.09 -1.55
N VAL A 347 -1.73 -12.67 -0.90
CA VAL A 347 -1.66 -13.99 -0.26
C VAL A 347 -2.59 -14.96 -0.99
N PHE A 348 -2.08 -16.16 -1.20
CA PHE A 348 -2.68 -17.22 -1.98
C PHE A 348 -2.77 -18.48 -1.15
N ASP A 349 -3.81 -19.28 -1.38
CA ASP A 349 -3.89 -20.61 -0.79
C ASP A 349 -2.90 -21.61 -1.44
N SER A 350 -2.89 -22.84 -0.92
CA SER A 350 -2.04 -23.92 -1.44
C SER A 350 -2.35 -24.33 -2.89
N GLN A 351 -3.48 -23.90 -3.45
CA GLN A 351 -3.88 -24.14 -4.84
C GLN A 351 -3.53 -22.96 -5.76
N GLY A 352 -2.93 -21.90 -5.23
CA GLY A 352 -2.60 -20.70 -6.00
C GLY A 352 -3.79 -19.77 -6.24
N ARG A 353 -4.89 -19.91 -5.48
CA ARG A 353 -6.03 -18.98 -5.54
C ARG A 353 -5.75 -17.79 -4.65
N MET A 354 -5.77 -16.58 -5.22
CA MET A 354 -5.59 -15.34 -4.46
C MET A 354 -6.74 -15.18 -3.45
N LEU A 355 -6.44 -15.09 -2.16
CA LEU A 355 -7.42 -14.91 -1.09
C LEU A 355 -7.62 -13.43 -0.75
N ALA A 356 -6.50 -12.71 -0.61
CA ALA A 356 -6.48 -11.28 -0.32
C ALA A 356 -5.29 -10.62 -1.01
N GLN A 357 -5.44 -9.32 -1.25
CA GLN A 357 -4.42 -8.47 -1.85
C GLN A 357 -4.33 -7.13 -1.11
N SER A 358 -3.22 -6.41 -1.28
CA SER A 358 -3.07 -5.08 -0.71
C SER A 358 -4.07 -4.10 -1.32
N VAL A 359 -4.52 -3.13 -0.52
CA VAL A 359 -5.45 -2.09 -1.01
C VAL A 359 -4.74 -1.15 -1.98
N THR A 360 -3.41 -1.08 -1.87
CA THR A 360 -2.51 -0.35 -2.75
C THR A 360 -2.00 -1.27 -3.86
N GLY A 361 -2.09 -0.85 -5.13
CA GLY A 361 -1.39 -1.50 -6.22
C GLY A 361 -2.01 -1.29 -7.59
N THR A 362 -1.18 -1.39 -8.62
CA THR A 362 -1.59 -1.20 -10.02
C THR A 362 -2.40 -2.43 -10.49
N PRO A 363 -3.59 -2.27 -11.12
CA PRO A 363 -4.42 -3.42 -11.54
C PRO A 363 -3.69 -4.41 -12.47
N GLY A 364 -2.82 -3.90 -13.34
CA GLY A 364 -1.96 -4.70 -14.20
C GLY A 364 -1.00 -5.60 -13.45
N HIS A 365 -0.54 -5.19 -12.28
CA HIS A 365 0.29 -6.02 -11.41
C HIS A 365 -0.55 -7.04 -10.66
N VAL A 366 -1.61 -6.61 -9.96
CA VAL A 366 -2.43 -7.47 -9.10
C VAL A 366 -3.01 -8.66 -9.85
N ASN A 367 -3.78 -8.40 -10.91
CA ASN A 367 -4.54 -9.46 -11.57
C ASN A 367 -3.60 -10.37 -12.37
N SER A 368 -2.56 -9.82 -12.99
CA SER A 368 -1.55 -10.63 -13.70
C SER A 368 -0.67 -11.44 -12.73
N MET A 369 -0.30 -10.87 -11.58
CA MET A 369 0.40 -11.59 -10.50
C MET A 369 -0.45 -12.75 -10.01
N ALA A 370 -1.77 -12.56 -9.88
CA ALA A 370 -2.67 -13.63 -9.47
C ALA A 370 -2.63 -14.81 -10.46
N ALA A 371 -2.61 -14.54 -11.76
CA ALA A 371 -2.41 -15.58 -12.78
C ALA A 371 -0.99 -16.19 -12.76
N SER A 372 0.02 -15.39 -12.39
CA SER A 372 1.42 -15.80 -12.37
C SER A 372 1.69 -16.92 -11.35
N VAL A 373 1.04 -16.88 -10.18
CA VAL A 373 1.26 -17.88 -9.10
C VAL A 373 0.98 -19.30 -9.58
N SER A 374 -0.06 -19.51 -10.39
CA SER A 374 -0.34 -20.83 -10.98
C SER A 374 0.81 -21.35 -11.84
N HIS A 375 1.48 -20.47 -12.60
CA HIS A 375 2.65 -20.86 -13.39
C HIS A 375 3.86 -21.23 -12.52
N PHE A 376 4.02 -20.62 -11.34
CA PHE A 376 5.03 -21.06 -10.38
C PHE A 376 4.71 -22.45 -9.83
N ILE A 377 3.45 -22.75 -9.55
CA ILE A 377 3.01 -24.07 -9.08
C ILE A 377 3.19 -25.13 -10.18
N ASP A 378 2.92 -24.80 -11.44
CA ASP A 378 3.11 -25.71 -12.57
C ASP A 378 4.60 -26.11 -12.73
N GLU A 379 5.53 -25.15 -12.57
CA GLU A 379 6.97 -25.38 -12.68
C GLU A 379 7.56 -26.02 -11.41
N PHE A 380 7.12 -25.55 -10.24
CA PHE A 380 7.53 -26.00 -8.92
C PHE A 380 6.29 -26.44 -8.13
N PRO A 381 5.83 -27.70 -8.29
CA PRO A 381 4.67 -28.19 -7.55
C PRO A 381 4.86 -27.99 -6.05
N VAL A 382 3.79 -27.58 -5.36
CA VAL A 382 3.80 -27.19 -3.94
C VAL A 382 4.45 -28.25 -3.04
N GLN A 383 4.31 -29.53 -3.37
CA GLN A 383 4.88 -30.65 -2.61
C GLN A 383 6.42 -30.74 -2.73
N THR A 384 7.01 -30.06 -3.71
CA THR A 384 8.47 -30.02 -3.95
C THR A 384 9.14 -28.79 -3.34
N MET A 385 8.34 -27.78 -2.94
CA MET A 385 8.82 -26.57 -2.30
C MET A 385 9.35 -26.86 -0.90
N ARG A 386 10.23 -25.98 -0.39
CA ARG A 386 10.84 -26.12 0.94
C ARG A 386 10.80 -24.81 1.72
N PRO A 387 10.79 -24.85 3.07
CA PRO A 387 10.91 -23.65 3.89
C PRO A 387 12.15 -22.82 3.49
N GLY A 388 11.97 -21.52 3.31
CA GLY A 388 13.03 -20.60 2.90
C GLY A 388 13.36 -20.61 1.40
N ASP A 389 12.68 -21.40 0.57
CA ASP A 389 12.77 -21.23 -0.89
C ASP A 389 12.13 -19.90 -1.31
N ILE A 390 12.71 -19.24 -2.31
CA ILE A 390 12.14 -18.05 -2.96
C ILE A 390 12.24 -18.25 -4.46
N TYR A 391 11.16 -17.96 -5.19
CA TYR A 391 11.09 -18.09 -6.64
C TYR A 391 10.85 -16.72 -7.27
N LEU A 392 11.37 -16.51 -8.48
CA LEU A 392 11.13 -15.30 -9.26
C LEU A 392 10.92 -15.56 -10.75
N THR A 393 10.36 -14.57 -11.44
CA THR A 393 10.30 -14.48 -12.90
C THR A 393 10.07 -13.02 -13.32
N ASN A 394 10.47 -12.67 -14.53
CA ASN A 394 9.95 -11.49 -15.23
C ASN A 394 9.45 -11.85 -16.65
N ASP A 395 9.21 -13.15 -16.89
CA ASP A 395 8.69 -13.62 -18.18
C ASP A 395 7.35 -12.92 -18.50
N PRO A 396 7.23 -12.18 -19.60
CA PRO A 396 6.04 -11.40 -19.91
C PRO A 396 4.75 -12.24 -20.01
N TRP A 397 4.84 -13.48 -20.51
CA TRP A 397 3.67 -14.33 -20.74
C TRP A 397 3.25 -15.11 -19.50
N LYS A 398 4.15 -15.25 -18.52
CA LYS A 398 3.88 -15.95 -17.25
C LYS A 398 3.88 -15.03 -16.03
N GLY A 399 4.23 -13.77 -16.23
CA GLY A 399 4.30 -12.69 -15.25
C GLY A 399 3.29 -11.59 -15.59
N THR A 400 3.71 -10.34 -15.45
CA THR A 400 2.82 -9.17 -15.61
C THR A 400 2.88 -8.49 -16.97
N GLY A 401 3.48 -9.12 -17.98
CA GLY A 401 3.37 -8.67 -19.38
C GLY A 401 4.57 -7.96 -19.99
N HIS A 402 5.60 -7.60 -19.22
CA HIS A 402 6.90 -7.15 -19.76
C HIS A 402 8.06 -7.50 -18.80
N LEU A 403 9.30 -7.21 -19.21
CA LEU A 403 10.50 -7.60 -18.47
C LEU A 403 10.85 -6.73 -17.24
N PHE A 404 10.35 -5.51 -17.15
CA PHE A 404 10.70 -4.62 -16.02
C PHE A 404 10.00 -5.00 -14.72
N ASP A 405 8.92 -5.77 -14.79
CA ASP A 405 8.20 -6.19 -13.61
C ASP A 405 8.69 -7.57 -13.16
N VAL A 406 9.25 -7.63 -11.96
CA VAL A 406 9.71 -8.88 -11.35
C VAL A 406 8.64 -9.38 -10.39
N VAL A 407 8.16 -10.61 -10.62
CA VAL A 407 7.24 -11.31 -9.72
C VAL A 407 8.05 -12.23 -8.82
N VAL A 408 7.84 -12.15 -7.50
CA VAL A 408 8.49 -13.01 -6.49
C VAL A 408 7.44 -13.78 -5.71
N VAL A 409 7.62 -15.10 -5.59
CA VAL A 409 6.73 -16.01 -4.85
C VAL A 409 7.50 -16.72 -3.74
N THR A 410 6.92 -16.74 -2.54
CA THR A 410 7.50 -17.36 -1.35
C THR A 410 6.47 -18.27 -0.65
N PRO A 411 6.73 -19.59 -0.53
CA PRO A 411 5.87 -20.51 0.20
C PRO A 411 5.98 -20.35 1.71
N VAL A 412 4.83 -20.43 2.39
CA VAL A 412 4.72 -20.41 3.85
C VAL A 412 4.43 -21.82 4.35
N PHE A 413 5.18 -22.25 5.37
CA PHE A 413 5.08 -23.58 5.92
C PHE A 413 4.54 -23.58 7.35
N ARG A 414 3.68 -24.54 7.67
CA ARG A 414 3.27 -24.90 9.04
C ARG A 414 3.21 -26.43 9.11
N ASP A 415 3.77 -27.01 10.18
CA ASP A 415 3.87 -28.46 10.36
C ASP A 415 4.40 -29.21 9.13
N ASN A 416 5.42 -28.63 8.48
CA ASN A 416 6.08 -29.16 7.29
C ASN A 416 5.15 -29.31 6.05
N ARG A 417 4.05 -28.54 6.01
CA ARG A 417 3.13 -28.42 4.87
C ARG A 417 3.05 -26.97 4.42
N VAL A 418 2.91 -26.76 3.11
CA VAL A 418 2.64 -25.43 2.57
C VAL A 418 1.19 -25.06 2.88
N ILE A 419 1.01 -23.97 3.60
CA ILE A 419 -0.32 -23.44 3.99
C ILE A 419 -0.75 -22.25 3.15
N ALA A 420 0.21 -21.51 2.58
CA ALA A 420 -0.04 -20.34 1.76
C ALA A 420 1.17 -20.04 0.85
N LEU A 421 0.94 -19.22 -0.16
CA LEU A 421 1.98 -18.59 -0.97
C LEU A 421 1.81 -17.07 -0.85
N PHE A 422 2.90 -16.36 -0.57
CA PHE A 422 2.93 -14.91 -0.74
C PHE A 422 3.52 -14.57 -2.10
N ALA A 423 2.89 -13.64 -2.81
CA ALA A 423 3.42 -13.08 -4.04
C ALA A 423 3.45 -11.56 -3.98
N CYS A 424 4.44 -10.99 -4.65
CA CYS A 424 4.52 -9.55 -4.88
C CYS A 424 5.16 -9.26 -6.24
N THR A 425 4.87 -8.07 -6.76
CA THR A 425 5.45 -7.57 -8.01
C THR A 425 5.84 -6.11 -7.84
N SER A 426 6.97 -5.72 -8.42
CA SER A 426 7.42 -4.34 -8.53
C SER A 426 8.13 -4.13 -9.87
N HIS A 427 8.04 -2.91 -10.37
CA HIS A 427 8.78 -2.44 -11.53
C HIS A 427 10.21 -2.05 -11.13
N VAL A 428 11.21 -2.78 -11.63
CA VAL A 428 12.63 -2.42 -11.46
C VAL A 428 13.02 -1.33 -12.45
N VAL A 429 14.03 -0.52 -12.10
CA VAL A 429 14.44 0.64 -12.93
C VAL A 429 15.09 0.27 -14.26
N ASP A 430 15.69 -0.92 -14.35
CA ASP A 430 16.45 -1.34 -15.52
C ASP A 430 16.44 -2.87 -15.69
N ILE A 431 16.37 -3.31 -16.94
CA ILE A 431 16.48 -4.73 -17.30
C ILE A 431 17.49 -4.94 -18.45
N GLY A 432 18.35 -3.97 -18.73
CA GLY A 432 19.22 -3.98 -19.89
C GLY A 432 18.49 -3.67 -21.19
N GLY A 433 18.87 -4.34 -22.29
CA GLY A 433 18.22 -4.23 -23.60
C GLY A 433 18.17 -2.80 -24.16
N VAL A 434 17.13 -2.49 -24.94
CA VAL A 434 16.89 -1.14 -25.49
C VAL A 434 16.38 -0.11 -24.47
N GLY A 435 16.22 -0.50 -23.20
CA GLY A 435 15.56 0.32 -22.17
C GLY A 435 14.05 0.43 -22.42
N PHE A 436 13.35 1.28 -21.66
CA PHE A 436 11.89 1.43 -21.75
C PHE A 436 11.50 2.25 -22.99
N SER A 437 11.18 1.58 -24.10
CA SER A 437 10.96 2.23 -25.40
C SER A 437 10.07 1.39 -26.31
N SER A 438 9.49 2.03 -27.34
CA SER A 438 8.74 1.35 -28.41
C SER A 438 9.64 0.66 -29.45
N ALA A 439 10.95 0.92 -29.42
CA ALA A 439 11.87 0.57 -30.51
C ALA A 439 12.17 -0.93 -30.68
N SER A 440 11.71 -1.81 -29.78
CA SER A 440 11.91 -3.25 -29.88
C SER A 440 10.92 -3.89 -30.86
N SER A 441 11.41 -4.75 -31.76
CA SER A 441 10.57 -5.60 -32.63
C SER A 441 10.30 -6.99 -32.06
N GLU A 442 11.22 -7.49 -31.23
CA GLU A 442 11.15 -8.79 -30.58
C GLU A 442 11.58 -8.68 -29.11
N ILE A 443 11.06 -9.58 -28.25
CA ILE A 443 11.37 -9.63 -26.81
C ILE A 443 12.87 -9.69 -26.51
N PHE A 444 13.66 -10.29 -27.41
CA PHE A 444 15.11 -10.42 -27.25
C PHE A 444 15.86 -9.08 -27.26
N HIS A 445 15.25 -8.03 -27.80
CA HIS A 445 15.82 -6.68 -27.76
C HIS A 445 15.55 -5.97 -26.42
N GLU A 446 14.61 -6.46 -25.62
CA GLU A 446 14.06 -5.74 -24.47
C GLU A 446 14.87 -5.92 -23.20
N GLY A 447 15.75 -6.94 -23.14
CA GLY A 447 16.71 -7.09 -22.06
C GLY A 447 16.72 -8.48 -21.43
N LEU A 448 17.04 -8.54 -20.14
CA LEU A 448 17.16 -9.75 -19.37
C LEU A 448 15.78 -10.38 -19.13
N GLN A 449 15.59 -11.60 -19.63
CA GLN A 449 14.45 -12.44 -19.30
C GLN A 449 14.89 -13.54 -18.33
N LEU A 450 14.33 -13.50 -17.13
CA LEU A 450 14.41 -14.50 -16.09
C LEU A 450 13.20 -15.44 -16.25
N PRO A 451 13.40 -16.70 -16.66
CA PRO A 451 12.33 -17.68 -16.60
C PRO A 451 11.92 -17.92 -15.15
N ILE A 452 10.80 -18.63 -14.94
CA ILE A 452 10.42 -19.08 -13.60
C ILE A 452 11.55 -19.96 -13.04
N MET A 453 12.17 -19.48 -11.97
CA MET A 453 13.33 -20.13 -11.38
C MET A 453 13.42 -19.89 -9.88
N ARG A 454 14.21 -20.74 -9.20
CA ARG A 454 14.53 -20.56 -7.79
C ARG A 454 15.59 -19.45 -7.66
N PHE A 455 15.30 -18.46 -6.81
CA PHE A 455 16.17 -17.35 -6.46
C PHE A 455 16.92 -17.57 -5.15
N ALA A 456 16.26 -18.18 -4.16
CA ALA A 456 16.87 -18.54 -2.88
C ALA A 456 16.54 -19.97 -2.48
N THR A 457 17.45 -20.61 -1.75
CA THR A 457 17.22 -21.90 -1.09
C THR A 457 17.60 -21.75 0.38
N ASN A 458 16.72 -22.18 1.30
CA ASN A 458 16.93 -22.01 2.74
C ASN A 458 17.31 -20.56 3.12
N GLU A 459 16.62 -19.58 2.53
CA GLU A 459 16.83 -18.14 2.75
C GLU A 459 18.17 -17.57 2.25
N VAL A 460 18.97 -18.39 1.56
CA VAL A 460 20.23 -17.96 0.95
C VAL A 460 20.02 -17.72 -0.55
N PHE A 461 20.22 -16.48 -0.99
CA PHE A 461 20.16 -16.11 -2.40
C PHE A 461 21.22 -16.82 -3.23
N ASP A 462 20.87 -17.26 -4.43
CA ASP A 462 21.82 -17.89 -5.35
C ASP A 462 22.78 -16.82 -5.91
N PRO A 463 24.08 -16.86 -5.55
CA PRO A 463 25.04 -15.85 -6.00
C PRO A 463 25.27 -15.87 -7.51
N ASN A 464 24.93 -16.95 -8.22
CA ASN A 464 25.01 -17.01 -9.67
C ASN A 464 23.86 -16.22 -10.31
N VAL A 465 22.65 -16.33 -9.76
CA VAL A 465 21.49 -15.57 -10.24
C VAL A 465 21.71 -14.08 -10.04
N VAL A 466 22.19 -13.69 -8.85
CA VAL A 466 22.56 -12.30 -8.54
C VAL A 466 23.57 -11.76 -9.57
N LYS A 467 24.67 -12.49 -9.82
CA LYS A 467 25.69 -12.09 -10.80
C LYS A 467 25.16 -12.02 -12.24
N ILE A 468 24.21 -12.88 -12.62
CA ILE A 468 23.57 -12.83 -13.93
C ILE A 468 22.75 -11.54 -14.05
N ILE A 469 21.98 -11.19 -13.02
CA ILE A 469 21.17 -9.97 -13.04
C ILE A 469 22.08 -8.74 -13.10
N GLU A 470 23.01 -8.61 -12.16
CA GLU A 470 23.97 -7.48 -12.10
C GLU A 470 24.76 -7.31 -13.40
N GLY A 471 25.16 -8.41 -14.05
CA GLY A 471 25.93 -8.37 -15.28
C GLY A 471 25.13 -7.97 -16.53
N ASN A 472 23.80 -7.92 -16.46
CA ASN A 472 22.93 -7.64 -17.61
C ASN A 472 22.09 -6.36 -17.47
N VAL A 473 22.22 -5.64 -16.36
CA VAL A 473 21.52 -4.37 -16.10
C VAL A 473 22.51 -3.21 -15.91
N ARG A 474 22.03 -1.98 -16.10
CA ARG A 474 22.82 -0.74 -16.01
C ARG A 474 23.05 -0.30 -14.58
N ASP A 475 22.06 -0.50 -13.71
CA ASP A 475 22.11 -0.18 -12.28
C ASP A 475 21.87 -1.44 -11.45
N GLY A 476 22.90 -2.29 -11.36
CA GLY A 476 22.82 -3.57 -10.66
C GLY A 476 22.46 -3.44 -9.18
N VAL A 477 22.93 -2.37 -8.54
CA VAL A 477 22.69 -2.10 -7.13
C VAL A 477 21.22 -1.80 -6.87
N GLN A 478 20.64 -0.84 -7.61
CA GLN A 478 19.24 -0.47 -7.43
C GLN A 478 18.30 -1.62 -7.81
N VAL A 479 18.57 -2.32 -8.91
CA VAL A 479 17.77 -3.46 -9.37
C VAL A 479 17.79 -4.60 -8.35
N MET A 480 18.98 -4.97 -7.85
CA MET A 480 19.07 -6.02 -6.82
C MET A 480 18.43 -5.58 -5.50
N GLY A 481 18.58 -4.31 -5.11
CA GLY A 481 17.88 -3.71 -3.97
C GLY A 481 16.38 -3.93 -4.04
N ASP A 482 15.74 -3.61 -5.18
CA ASP A 482 14.30 -3.82 -5.38
C ASP A 482 13.90 -5.32 -5.36
N ILE A 483 14.69 -6.20 -5.99
CA ILE A 483 14.43 -7.66 -5.98
C ILE A 483 14.55 -8.22 -4.55
N TYR A 484 15.52 -7.76 -3.77
CA TYR A 484 15.61 -8.11 -2.36
C TYR A 484 14.41 -7.61 -1.57
N SER A 485 13.92 -6.41 -1.83
CA SER A 485 12.75 -5.83 -1.17
C SER A 485 11.48 -6.64 -1.45
N LEU A 486 11.30 -7.17 -2.66
CA LEU A 486 10.24 -8.13 -3.00
C LEU A 486 10.32 -9.42 -2.16
N ALA A 487 11.52 -9.99 -2.02
CA ALA A 487 11.72 -11.12 -1.13
C ALA A 487 11.45 -10.76 0.36
N ALA A 488 11.75 -9.53 0.77
CA ALA A 488 11.62 -9.08 2.17
C ALA A 488 10.17 -8.90 2.58
N CYS A 489 9.37 -8.26 1.73
CA CYS A 489 7.96 -8.10 2.04
C CYS A 489 7.24 -9.44 2.14
N ASN A 490 7.51 -10.40 1.25
CA ASN A 490 6.90 -11.73 1.33
C ASN A 490 7.22 -12.45 2.65
N ARG A 491 8.46 -12.33 3.14
CA ARG A 491 8.85 -12.88 4.46
C ARG A 491 8.06 -12.24 5.60
N VAL A 492 7.93 -10.91 5.60
CA VAL A 492 7.13 -10.21 6.63
C VAL A 492 5.67 -10.66 6.57
N GLY A 493 5.08 -10.76 5.37
CA GLY A 493 3.74 -11.32 5.19
C GLY A 493 3.60 -12.74 5.75
N ALA A 494 4.58 -13.62 5.50
CA ALA A 494 4.59 -14.99 6.01
C ALA A 494 4.64 -15.06 7.55
N LEU A 495 5.44 -14.19 8.18
CA LEU A 495 5.51 -14.07 9.64
C LEU A 495 4.16 -13.62 10.22
N ARG A 496 3.59 -12.55 9.67
CA ARG A 496 2.28 -12.00 10.10
C ARG A 496 1.13 -12.97 9.89
N LEU A 497 1.17 -13.78 8.82
CA LEU A 497 0.21 -14.84 8.61
C LEU A 497 0.32 -15.92 9.69
N THR A 498 1.55 -16.33 10.02
CA THR A 498 1.78 -17.35 11.05
C THR A 498 1.26 -16.89 12.41
N GLU A 499 1.52 -15.64 12.78
CA GLU A 499 0.99 -14.99 13.99
C GLU A 499 -0.54 -14.96 14.00
N MET A 500 -1.16 -14.58 12.88
CA MET A 500 -2.62 -14.61 12.73
C MET A 500 -3.16 -16.04 12.88
N MET A 501 -2.49 -17.05 12.34
CA MET A 501 -2.93 -18.43 12.46
C MET A 501 -2.77 -18.97 13.88
N ASP A 502 -1.73 -18.56 14.60
CA ASP A 502 -1.58 -18.87 16.03
C ASP A 502 -2.71 -18.23 16.84
N GLU A 503 -3.03 -16.96 16.56
CA GLU A 503 -4.10 -16.18 17.19
C GLU A 503 -5.47 -16.86 17.06
N TYR A 504 -5.84 -17.30 15.86
CA TYR A 504 -7.12 -17.97 15.59
C TYR A 504 -7.06 -19.50 15.70
N GLN A 505 -5.94 -20.06 16.17
CA GLN A 505 -5.72 -21.50 16.32
C GLN A 505 -5.98 -22.29 15.02
N LEU A 506 -5.57 -21.72 13.88
CA LEU A 506 -5.72 -22.30 12.56
C LEU A 506 -4.57 -23.25 12.24
N THR A 507 -4.89 -24.41 11.68
CA THR A 507 -3.89 -25.36 11.18
C THR A 507 -3.59 -25.15 9.69
N ASP A 508 -4.58 -24.68 8.94
CA ASP A 508 -4.50 -24.30 7.53
C ASP A 508 -5.46 -23.13 7.22
N LEU A 509 -5.52 -22.72 5.95
CA LEU A 509 -6.41 -21.67 5.47
C LEU A 509 -7.56 -22.20 4.61
N ASP A 510 -7.77 -23.52 4.51
CA ASP A 510 -8.64 -24.08 3.47
C ASP A 510 -10.10 -23.66 3.68
N ASP A 511 -10.61 -23.79 4.90
CA ASP A 511 -11.98 -23.39 5.25
C ASP A 511 -12.21 -21.88 5.10
N LEU A 512 -11.25 -21.07 5.56
CA LEU A 512 -11.32 -19.61 5.45
C LEU A 512 -11.22 -19.17 3.98
N GLY A 513 -10.31 -19.75 3.22
CA GLY A 513 -10.10 -19.46 1.81
C GLY A 513 -11.33 -19.82 0.98
N GLN A 514 -11.95 -20.97 1.23
CA GLN A 514 -13.19 -21.36 0.56
C GLN A 514 -14.34 -20.39 0.89
N TYR A 515 -14.45 -19.95 2.15
CA TYR A 515 -15.43 -18.94 2.53
C TYR A 515 -15.20 -17.61 1.81
N ILE A 516 -13.96 -17.10 1.77
CA ILE A 516 -13.60 -15.84 1.12
C ILE A 516 -13.94 -15.86 -0.38
N ILE A 517 -13.50 -16.91 -1.08
CA ILE A 517 -13.70 -17.07 -2.52
C ILE A 517 -15.19 -17.18 -2.84
N GLU A 518 -15.92 -18.06 -2.15
CA GLU A 518 -17.33 -18.27 -2.42
C GLU A 518 -18.18 -17.04 -2.13
N THR A 519 -17.90 -16.35 -1.02
CA THR A 519 -18.60 -15.12 -0.63
C THR A 519 -18.43 -14.03 -1.69
N SER A 520 -17.20 -13.87 -2.18
CA SER A 520 -16.88 -12.86 -3.20
C SER A 520 -17.48 -13.19 -4.56
N ARG A 521 -17.48 -14.48 -4.93
CA ARG A 521 -18.09 -15.00 -6.16
C ARG A 521 -19.59 -14.76 -6.17
N LEU A 522 -20.29 -15.15 -5.11
CA LEU A 522 -21.74 -14.96 -4.97
C LEU A 522 -22.13 -13.49 -4.94
N ALA A 523 -21.36 -12.65 -4.23
CA ALA A 523 -21.58 -11.20 -4.22
C ALA A 523 -21.47 -10.60 -5.63
N MET A 524 -20.47 -11.03 -6.41
CA MET A 524 -20.26 -10.51 -7.76
C MET A 524 -21.36 -10.99 -8.72
N LEU A 525 -21.77 -12.26 -8.66
CA LEU A 525 -22.90 -12.77 -9.44
C LEU A 525 -24.21 -12.04 -9.12
N LYS A 526 -24.42 -11.66 -7.86
CA LYS A 526 -25.58 -10.86 -7.46
C LYS A 526 -25.57 -9.48 -8.12
N GLU A 527 -24.42 -8.80 -8.15
CA GLU A 527 -24.30 -7.51 -8.83
C GLU A 527 -24.49 -7.63 -10.35
N ILE A 528 -23.96 -8.69 -10.95
CA ILE A 528 -24.14 -9.00 -12.38
C ILE A 528 -25.62 -9.29 -12.70
N GLY A 529 -26.33 -10.04 -11.84
CA GLY A 529 -27.74 -10.38 -12.01
C GLY A 529 -28.71 -9.18 -11.95
N ASN A 530 -28.24 -8.01 -11.50
CA ASN A 530 -29.00 -6.75 -11.57
C ASN A 530 -28.93 -6.08 -12.95
N LEU A 531 -28.06 -6.56 -13.84
CA LEU A 531 -27.87 -6.04 -15.20
C LEU A 531 -28.74 -6.84 -16.18
N PRO A 532 -29.21 -6.22 -17.28
CA PRO A 532 -29.89 -6.97 -18.34
C PRO A 532 -28.92 -7.97 -18.98
N GLU A 533 -29.41 -9.17 -19.31
CA GLU A 533 -28.68 -10.12 -20.13
C GLU A 533 -28.66 -9.66 -21.59
N GLY A 534 -27.55 -9.94 -22.29
CA GLY A 534 -27.40 -9.56 -23.69
C GLY A 534 -25.95 -9.42 -24.15
N THR A 535 -25.78 -8.85 -25.34
CA THR A 535 -24.46 -8.61 -25.95
C THR A 535 -24.39 -7.19 -26.49
N TRP A 536 -23.29 -6.50 -26.19
CA TRP A 536 -23.03 -5.13 -26.62
C TRP A 536 -21.64 -5.01 -27.20
N SER A 537 -21.48 -4.13 -28.18
CA SER A 537 -20.21 -3.94 -28.88
C SER A 537 -19.79 -2.48 -28.87
N ALA A 538 -18.48 -2.25 -28.83
CA ALA A 538 -17.87 -0.94 -28.93
C ALA A 538 -16.54 -1.03 -29.70
N SER A 539 -16.07 0.10 -30.21
CA SER A 539 -14.76 0.22 -30.83
C SER A 539 -14.07 1.52 -30.41
N MET A 540 -12.76 1.43 -30.22
CA MET A 540 -11.88 2.55 -29.91
C MET A 540 -10.72 2.57 -30.89
N ARG A 541 -10.54 3.70 -31.58
CA ARG A 541 -9.38 3.96 -32.43
C ARG A 541 -8.28 4.62 -31.60
N VAL A 542 -7.08 4.07 -31.63
CA VAL A 542 -5.89 4.57 -30.91
C VAL A 542 -4.73 4.81 -31.90
N ASP A 543 -3.72 5.58 -31.50
CA ASP A 543 -2.70 6.12 -32.41
C ASP A 543 -1.76 5.05 -32.98
N GLY A 544 -1.37 4.06 -32.17
CA GLY A 544 -0.37 3.06 -32.56
C GLY A 544 1.02 3.67 -32.78
N VAL A 545 1.92 2.94 -33.46
CA VAL A 545 3.26 3.44 -33.85
C VAL A 545 3.29 3.77 -35.34
N ASP A 546 3.16 2.74 -36.20
CA ASP A 546 3.25 2.92 -37.65
C ASP A 546 1.93 3.42 -38.25
N GLN A 547 0.82 2.96 -37.68
CA GLN A 547 -0.53 3.24 -38.12
C GLN A 547 -1.50 3.11 -36.95
N PRO A 548 -2.65 3.81 -37.00
CA PRO A 548 -3.65 3.70 -35.94
C PRO A 548 -4.29 2.32 -35.89
N LEU A 549 -4.65 1.91 -34.68
CA LEU A 549 -5.17 0.59 -34.33
C LEU A 549 -6.62 0.72 -33.86
N ASP A 550 -7.39 -0.35 -34.06
CA ASP A 550 -8.74 -0.50 -33.51
C ASP A 550 -8.75 -1.55 -32.40
N ILE A 551 -9.25 -1.16 -31.23
CA ILE A 551 -9.63 -2.05 -30.13
C ILE A 551 -11.12 -2.29 -30.26
N VAL A 552 -11.50 -3.49 -30.70
CA VAL A 552 -12.90 -3.91 -30.90
C VAL A 552 -13.29 -4.76 -29.70
N THR A 553 -14.34 -4.34 -28.99
CA THR A 553 -14.78 -4.98 -27.74
C THR A 553 -16.21 -5.44 -27.88
N GLU A 554 -16.47 -6.69 -27.52
CA GLU A 554 -17.81 -7.25 -27.34
C GLU A 554 -17.95 -7.72 -25.90
N LEU A 555 -19.03 -7.33 -25.23
CA LEU A 555 -19.33 -7.69 -23.85
C LEU A 555 -20.67 -8.42 -23.81
N GLU A 556 -20.65 -9.64 -23.27
CA GLU A 556 -21.82 -10.49 -23.07
C GLU A 556 -22.10 -10.65 -21.57
N ILE A 557 -23.34 -10.41 -21.15
CA ILE A 557 -23.81 -10.56 -19.77
C ILE A 557 -24.78 -11.73 -19.71
N THR A 558 -24.52 -12.67 -18.79
CA THR A 558 -25.32 -13.88 -18.54
C THR A 558 -25.49 -14.11 -17.04
N ALA A 559 -26.41 -15.00 -16.65
CA ALA A 559 -26.55 -15.42 -15.25
C ALA A 559 -25.27 -16.01 -14.65
N GLU A 560 -24.38 -16.59 -15.47
CA GLU A 560 -23.12 -17.18 -15.04
C GLU A 560 -21.96 -16.18 -14.91
N GLY A 561 -22.11 -14.95 -15.42
CA GLY A 561 -21.06 -13.93 -15.38
C GLY A 561 -20.98 -13.05 -16.62
N ILE A 562 -19.85 -12.35 -16.77
CA ILE A 562 -19.56 -11.44 -17.89
C ILE A 562 -18.45 -12.04 -18.76
N LYS A 563 -18.64 -12.04 -20.07
CA LYS A 563 -17.61 -12.41 -21.05
C LYS A 563 -17.23 -11.19 -21.88
N VAL A 564 -15.94 -10.91 -21.98
CA VAL A 564 -15.40 -9.83 -22.84
C VAL A 564 -14.54 -10.45 -23.94
N ARG A 565 -14.89 -10.16 -25.19
CA ARG A 565 -14.21 -10.66 -26.39
C ARG A 565 -13.61 -9.50 -27.18
N PHE A 566 -12.38 -9.68 -27.64
CA PHE A 566 -11.67 -8.71 -28.48
C PHE A 566 -11.55 -9.14 -29.95
N ASP A 567 -12.50 -9.93 -30.44
CA ASP A 567 -12.56 -10.34 -31.85
C ASP A 567 -12.63 -9.12 -32.78
N GLY A 568 -11.81 -9.10 -33.83
CA GLY A 568 -11.70 -7.97 -34.76
C GLY A 568 -10.73 -6.86 -34.32
N THR A 569 -10.13 -6.96 -33.13
CA THR A 569 -9.04 -6.07 -32.71
C THR A 569 -7.83 -6.21 -33.64
N SER A 570 -7.15 -5.09 -33.89
CA SER A 570 -6.02 -5.00 -34.83
C SER A 570 -4.86 -5.96 -34.49
N PRO A 571 -4.08 -6.41 -35.51
CA PRO A 571 -2.93 -7.29 -35.31
C PRO A 571 -1.79 -6.62 -34.53
N VAL A 572 -0.86 -7.44 -34.03
CA VAL A 572 0.42 -6.95 -33.47
C VAL A 572 1.17 -6.03 -34.43
N GLN A 573 1.90 -5.06 -33.88
CA GLN A 573 2.84 -4.22 -34.61
C GLN A 573 4.29 -4.64 -34.31
N PRO A 574 5.25 -4.42 -35.22
CA PRO A 574 6.67 -4.78 -35.02
C PRO A 574 7.39 -3.79 -34.09
N HIS A 575 6.74 -3.39 -33.00
CA HIS A 575 7.16 -2.42 -32.00
C HIS A 575 6.75 -2.87 -30.60
N GLY A 576 7.40 -2.38 -29.56
CA GLY A 576 7.20 -2.79 -28.15
C GLY A 576 5.86 -2.44 -27.51
N ILE A 577 4.81 -2.16 -28.29
CA ILE A 577 3.48 -1.76 -27.79
C ILE A 577 2.51 -2.94 -27.57
N ASN A 578 2.89 -4.16 -27.96
CA ASN A 578 1.99 -5.31 -27.92
C ASN A 578 1.75 -5.79 -26.48
N VAL A 579 0.63 -6.47 -26.26
CA VAL A 579 0.16 -6.86 -24.92
C VAL A 579 -0.01 -8.38 -24.81
N PRO A 580 0.63 -9.05 -23.83
CA PRO A 580 0.32 -10.43 -23.48
C PRO A 580 -1.09 -10.59 -22.89
N MET A 581 -1.70 -11.76 -23.10
CA MET A 581 -3.08 -12.03 -22.68
C MET A 581 -3.34 -11.82 -21.18
N SER A 582 -2.37 -12.12 -20.31
CA SER A 582 -2.50 -11.92 -18.85
C SER A 582 -2.77 -10.46 -18.49
N TYR A 583 -2.07 -9.53 -19.14
CA TYR A 583 -2.23 -8.10 -18.92
C TYR A 583 -3.51 -7.55 -19.55
N THR A 584 -3.94 -8.13 -20.69
CA THR A 584 -5.23 -7.82 -21.31
C THR A 584 -6.40 -8.21 -20.42
N ASP A 585 -6.38 -9.43 -19.86
CA ASP A 585 -7.37 -9.87 -18.87
C ASP A 585 -7.37 -8.94 -17.65
N ALA A 586 -6.20 -8.68 -17.07
CA ALA A 586 -6.05 -7.84 -15.89
C ALA A 586 -6.79 -6.48 -16.00
N TYR A 587 -6.53 -5.71 -17.07
CA TYR A 587 -7.14 -4.39 -17.24
C TYR A 587 -8.58 -4.42 -17.74
N THR A 588 -8.97 -5.47 -18.48
CA THR A 588 -10.36 -5.66 -18.92
C THR A 588 -11.25 -5.98 -17.73
N SER A 589 -10.83 -6.95 -16.92
CA SER A 589 -11.50 -7.37 -15.69
C SER A 589 -11.57 -6.22 -14.69
N PHE A 590 -10.49 -5.44 -14.54
CA PHE A 590 -10.51 -4.21 -13.76
C PHE A 590 -11.56 -3.21 -14.24
N GLY A 591 -11.65 -2.96 -15.55
CA GLY A 591 -12.66 -2.08 -16.14
C GLY A 591 -14.08 -2.52 -15.79
N VAL A 592 -14.40 -3.81 -15.92
CA VAL A 592 -15.70 -4.35 -15.49
C VAL A 592 -15.94 -4.09 -14.01
N ARG A 593 -14.96 -4.40 -13.15
CA ARG A 593 -15.03 -4.28 -11.69
C ARG A 593 -15.21 -2.85 -11.18
N CYS A 594 -14.68 -1.85 -11.89
CA CYS A 594 -14.86 -0.45 -11.52
C CYS A 594 -16.33 0.00 -11.57
N ILE A 595 -17.14 -0.62 -12.43
CA ILE A 595 -18.54 -0.26 -12.64
C ILE A 595 -19.47 -1.28 -11.99
N VAL A 596 -19.12 -2.56 -12.06
CA VAL A 596 -19.90 -3.69 -11.55
C VAL A 596 -19.21 -4.25 -10.31
N GLY A 597 -19.88 -4.18 -9.15
CA GLY A 597 -19.32 -4.65 -7.89
C GLY A 597 -18.03 -3.92 -7.42
N PRO A 598 -17.94 -2.57 -7.45
CA PRO A 598 -16.72 -1.85 -7.06
C PRO A 598 -16.35 -1.99 -5.58
N ASN A 599 -17.32 -2.38 -4.73
CA ASN A 599 -17.12 -2.55 -3.29
C ASN A 599 -16.80 -3.99 -2.89
N ILE A 600 -16.83 -4.94 -3.83
CA ILE A 600 -16.50 -6.35 -3.56
C ILE A 600 -14.97 -6.45 -3.52
N PRO A 601 -14.36 -7.17 -2.57
CA PRO A 601 -12.91 -7.36 -2.60
C PRO A 601 -12.44 -8.11 -3.85
N ASN A 602 -11.24 -7.79 -4.34
CA ASN A 602 -10.62 -8.52 -5.45
C ASN A 602 -9.92 -9.77 -4.90
N ASN A 603 -10.33 -10.93 -5.38
CA ASN A 603 -9.72 -12.24 -5.12
C ASN A 603 -10.14 -13.22 -6.22
N ALA A 604 -9.72 -14.47 -6.12
CA ALA A 604 -10.03 -15.48 -7.14
C ALA A 604 -11.54 -15.58 -7.43
N GLY A 605 -12.39 -15.56 -6.41
CA GLY A 605 -13.84 -15.75 -6.59
C GLY A 605 -14.53 -14.60 -7.32
N SER A 606 -14.16 -13.36 -7.03
CA SER A 606 -14.77 -12.20 -7.69
C SER A 606 -14.20 -11.91 -9.09
N LEU A 607 -13.02 -12.46 -9.42
CA LEU A 607 -12.42 -12.38 -10.75
C LEU A 607 -12.89 -13.52 -11.68
N GLU A 608 -13.14 -14.72 -11.14
CA GLU A 608 -13.54 -15.91 -11.91
C GLU A 608 -14.82 -15.73 -12.76
N VAL A 609 -15.71 -14.83 -12.32
CA VAL A 609 -16.99 -14.56 -13.01
C VAL A 609 -16.85 -13.58 -14.18
N ILE A 610 -15.62 -13.14 -14.49
CA ILE A 610 -15.30 -12.31 -15.65
C ILE A 610 -14.34 -13.11 -16.53
N ALA A 611 -14.76 -13.48 -17.73
CA ALA A 611 -13.94 -14.20 -18.69
C ALA A 611 -13.51 -13.29 -19.84
N VAL A 612 -12.21 -13.20 -20.08
CA VAL A 612 -11.64 -12.33 -21.12
C VAL A 612 -10.98 -13.19 -22.21
N SER A 613 -11.19 -12.83 -23.48
CA SER A 613 -10.57 -13.53 -24.60
C SER A 613 -10.21 -12.58 -25.75
N ALA A 614 -9.13 -12.89 -26.45
CA ALA A 614 -8.64 -12.15 -27.60
C ALA A 614 -7.96 -13.11 -28.59
N PRO A 615 -8.11 -12.92 -29.92
CA PRO A 615 -7.46 -13.78 -30.92
C PRO A 615 -5.94 -13.76 -30.81
N SER A 616 -5.29 -14.93 -30.82
CA SER A 616 -3.82 -15.02 -30.86
C SER A 616 -3.25 -14.25 -32.05
N GLY A 617 -2.30 -13.36 -31.80
CA GLY A 617 -1.69 -12.51 -32.82
C GLY A 617 -2.35 -11.13 -33.00
N CYS A 618 -3.40 -10.83 -32.24
CA CYS A 618 -3.88 -9.45 -32.11
C CYS A 618 -3.01 -8.65 -31.12
N ILE A 619 -3.10 -7.33 -31.16
CA ILE A 619 -2.32 -6.42 -30.29
C ILE A 619 -2.53 -6.71 -28.79
N LEU A 620 -3.68 -7.29 -28.43
CA LEU A 620 -4.08 -7.64 -27.06
C LEU A 620 -3.84 -9.11 -26.68
N ASN A 621 -3.29 -9.93 -27.58
CA ASN A 621 -2.87 -11.31 -27.29
C ASN A 621 -1.65 -11.63 -28.15
N ALA A 622 -0.55 -10.96 -27.83
CA ALA A 622 0.69 -11.04 -28.57
C ALA A 622 1.43 -12.35 -28.26
N PRO A 623 1.67 -13.23 -29.26
CA PRO A 623 2.45 -14.44 -29.05
C PRO A 623 3.94 -14.10 -28.99
N ARG A 624 4.70 -14.91 -28.25
CA ARG A 624 6.16 -14.90 -28.32
C ARG A 624 6.62 -15.18 -29.76
N PRO A 625 7.63 -14.46 -30.32
CA PRO A 625 8.56 -13.54 -29.66
C PRO A 625 8.24 -12.04 -29.81
N ALA A 626 6.96 -11.65 -29.95
CA ALA A 626 6.59 -10.23 -30.08
C ALA A 626 7.17 -9.36 -28.94
N ALA A 627 7.54 -8.13 -29.29
CA ALA A 627 7.97 -7.10 -28.34
C ALA A 627 6.80 -6.55 -27.52
N VAL A 628 6.98 -6.38 -26.21
CA VAL A 628 5.91 -6.04 -25.24
C VAL A 628 6.35 -4.99 -24.21
N ASN A 629 7.50 -4.37 -24.41
CA ASN A 629 8.16 -3.43 -23.48
C ASN A 629 7.21 -2.40 -22.85
N ILE A 630 6.47 -1.69 -23.69
CA ILE A 630 5.58 -0.58 -23.33
C ILE A 630 4.11 -0.96 -23.48
N ARG A 631 3.76 -2.24 -23.22
CA ARG A 631 2.37 -2.77 -23.27
C ARG A 631 1.32 -1.89 -22.57
N HIS A 632 1.72 -1.12 -21.55
CA HIS A 632 0.83 -0.26 -20.77
C HIS A 632 0.09 0.75 -21.66
N VAL A 633 0.70 1.21 -22.75
CA VAL A 633 0.10 2.19 -23.68
C VAL A 633 -1.18 1.66 -24.33
N MET A 634 -1.29 0.34 -24.50
CA MET A 634 -2.48 -0.32 -25.05
C MET A 634 -3.33 -0.93 -23.93
N GLY A 635 -2.73 -1.66 -22.99
CA GLY A 635 -3.48 -2.35 -21.93
C GLY A 635 -4.25 -1.39 -21.02
N GLN A 636 -3.76 -0.18 -20.77
CA GLN A 636 -4.46 0.80 -19.96
C GLN A 636 -5.65 1.46 -20.67
N MET A 637 -5.84 1.23 -21.98
CA MET A 637 -7.04 1.67 -22.71
C MET A 637 -8.24 0.74 -22.48
N LEU A 638 -8.03 -0.48 -21.99
CA LEU A 638 -9.05 -1.51 -21.92
C LEU A 638 -10.21 -1.19 -20.98
N PRO A 639 -10.04 -0.49 -19.83
CA PRO A 639 -11.18 -0.04 -19.05
C PRO A 639 -12.13 0.85 -19.84
N ASP A 640 -11.59 1.82 -20.60
CA ASP A 640 -12.41 2.70 -21.43
C ASP A 640 -13.05 1.95 -22.62
N ALA A 641 -12.38 0.92 -23.16
CA ALA A 641 -12.95 0.04 -24.18
C ALA A 641 -14.18 -0.73 -23.64
N VAL A 642 -14.08 -1.30 -22.44
CA VAL A 642 -15.19 -1.96 -21.73
C VAL A 642 -16.31 -0.97 -21.40
N TYR A 643 -15.97 0.26 -20.99
CA TYR A 643 -16.95 1.32 -20.76
C TYR A 643 -17.73 1.70 -22.01
N GLY A 644 -17.15 1.53 -23.20
CA GLY A 644 -17.88 1.63 -24.47
C GLY A 644 -19.10 0.71 -24.54
N CYS A 645 -18.97 -0.52 -24.05
CA CYS A 645 -20.08 -1.48 -23.96
C CYS A 645 -20.98 -1.19 -22.76
N LEU A 646 -20.42 -1.04 -21.56
CA LEU A 646 -21.20 -0.86 -20.33
C LEU A 646 -22.08 0.39 -20.33
N ALA A 647 -21.70 1.47 -21.04
CA ALA A 647 -22.57 2.64 -21.13
C ALA A 647 -23.86 2.39 -21.93
N GLN A 648 -23.92 1.32 -22.73
CA GLN A 648 -25.16 0.89 -23.40
C GLN A 648 -26.06 0.09 -22.45
N VAL A 649 -25.49 -0.46 -21.37
CA VAL A 649 -26.17 -1.29 -20.37
C VAL A 649 -26.67 -0.43 -19.20
N ILE A 650 -25.79 0.40 -18.64
CA ILE A 650 -25.99 1.20 -17.43
C ILE A 650 -25.38 2.62 -17.59
N PRO A 651 -25.92 3.44 -18.52
CA PRO A 651 -25.34 4.74 -18.89
C PRO A 651 -25.10 5.67 -17.69
N ASP A 652 -25.97 5.64 -16.68
CA ASP A 652 -25.92 6.52 -15.51
C ASP A 652 -24.76 6.21 -14.54
N LYS A 653 -23.99 5.14 -14.77
CA LYS A 653 -22.85 4.74 -13.92
C LYS A 653 -21.49 4.84 -14.64
N VAL A 654 -21.47 5.08 -15.94
CA VAL A 654 -20.26 4.94 -16.75
C VAL A 654 -19.64 6.30 -17.10
N PRO A 655 -18.34 6.52 -16.85
CA PRO A 655 -17.67 7.78 -17.21
C PRO A 655 -17.45 7.93 -18.72
N ALA A 656 -17.17 9.16 -19.17
CA ALA A 656 -16.57 9.41 -20.47
C ALA A 656 -15.13 8.88 -20.51
N GLU A 657 -14.49 8.85 -21.69
CA GLU A 657 -13.12 8.35 -21.79
C GLU A 657 -12.12 9.27 -21.10
N GLY A 658 -11.09 8.68 -20.51
CA GLY A 658 -9.93 9.40 -20.00
C GLY A 658 -8.77 9.39 -20.98
N THR A 659 -7.66 9.97 -20.52
CA THR A 659 -6.34 9.76 -21.14
C THR A 659 -5.95 8.28 -21.15
N SER A 660 -6.34 7.57 -20.09
CA SER A 660 -6.12 6.14 -19.82
C SER A 660 -4.64 5.75 -19.68
N SER A 661 -3.85 5.79 -20.76
CA SER A 661 -2.42 5.47 -20.68
C SER A 661 -1.64 6.52 -19.91
N LEU A 662 -0.73 6.08 -19.04
CA LEU A 662 0.23 6.97 -18.39
C LEU A 662 1.08 7.75 -19.39
N TRP A 663 1.39 9.00 -19.05
CA TRP A 663 2.29 9.88 -19.79
C TRP A 663 3.57 10.09 -18.99
N ASN A 664 4.29 9.00 -18.76
CA ASN A 664 5.50 9.01 -17.94
C ASN A 664 6.61 9.83 -18.60
N LEU A 665 7.30 10.68 -17.85
CA LEU A 665 8.46 11.42 -18.35
C LEU A 665 9.70 10.57 -18.11
N LEU A 666 10.29 10.08 -19.19
CA LEU A 666 11.47 9.20 -19.16
C LEU A 666 12.63 9.94 -19.79
N ALA A 667 13.65 10.22 -18.98
CA ALA A 667 14.85 10.89 -19.44
C ALA A 667 16.10 10.16 -18.96
N SER A 668 17.12 10.13 -19.79
CA SER A 668 18.41 9.55 -19.43
C SER A 668 19.54 10.36 -20.04
N GLY A 669 20.71 10.28 -19.44
CA GLY A 669 21.86 11.04 -19.91
C GLY A 669 23.02 10.90 -18.95
N LYS A 670 23.91 11.89 -19.00
CA LYS A 670 25.05 12.00 -18.10
C LYS A 670 24.83 13.14 -17.14
N TRP A 671 25.29 12.96 -15.91
CA TRP A 671 25.39 14.04 -14.94
C TRP A 671 26.37 15.11 -15.43
N ASP A 672 26.18 16.33 -14.91
CA ASP A 672 27.09 17.47 -15.08
C ASP A 672 28.35 17.37 -14.19
N ASP A 673 28.59 16.21 -13.57
CA ASP A 673 29.74 15.96 -12.70
C ASP A 673 30.99 15.54 -13.49
N HIS A 674 32.16 15.74 -12.87
CA HIS A 674 33.43 15.28 -13.42
C HIS A 674 33.59 13.74 -13.38
N ARG A 675 32.60 13.01 -12.85
CA ARG A 675 32.65 11.56 -12.64
C ARG A 675 32.02 10.79 -13.79
N ASN A 676 31.42 11.48 -14.77
CA ASN A 676 30.82 10.89 -15.98
C ASN A 676 29.74 9.84 -15.61
N THR A 677 29.04 10.11 -14.51
CA THR A 677 27.99 9.27 -13.97
C THR A 677 26.77 9.35 -14.87
N SER A 678 26.07 8.24 -15.11
CA SER A 678 24.81 8.24 -15.87
C SER A 678 23.64 8.52 -14.94
N PHE A 679 22.57 9.09 -15.47
CA PHE A 679 21.28 9.18 -14.78
C PHE A 679 20.16 8.55 -15.61
N MET A 680 19.14 8.08 -14.91
CA MET A 680 17.85 7.73 -15.48
C MET A 680 16.76 8.31 -14.57
N MET A 681 15.88 9.11 -15.14
CA MET A 681 14.75 9.72 -14.46
C MET A 681 13.47 9.12 -15.04
N MET A 682 12.60 8.61 -14.17
CA MET A 682 11.24 8.21 -14.49
C MET A 682 10.29 8.97 -13.59
N SER A 683 9.38 9.74 -14.17
CA SER A 683 8.34 10.47 -13.44
C SER A 683 6.96 10.01 -13.89
N PHE A 684 6.16 9.45 -12.98
CA PHE A 684 4.77 9.07 -13.25
C PHE A 684 3.89 10.30 -13.36
N ASN A 685 3.20 10.41 -14.49
CA ASN A 685 2.27 11.50 -14.79
C ASN A 685 1.13 10.99 -15.67
N SER A 686 0.01 11.70 -15.68
CA SER A 686 -1.17 11.35 -16.47
C SER A 686 -1.91 12.61 -16.91
N GLY A 687 -2.67 12.49 -17.99
CA GLY A 687 -3.58 13.53 -18.42
C GLY A 687 -4.87 13.57 -17.60
N GLY A 688 -5.92 14.14 -18.18
CA GLY A 688 -7.25 14.20 -17.57
C GLY A 688 -7.99 12.87 -17.61
N ALA A 689 -8.68 12.52 -16.52
CA ALA A 689 -9.66 11.43 -16.50
C ALA A 689 -10.99 11.89 -17.11
N GLY A 690 -11.79 10.97 -17.65
CA GLY A 690 -13.11 11.30 -18.19
C GLY A 690 -14.08 11.82 -17.13
N ALA A 691 -15.03 12.64 -17.56
CA ALA A 691 -16.13 13.09 -16.71
C ALA A 691 -16.94 11.91 -16.17
N ARG A 692 -17.36 11.99 -14.90
CA ARG A 692 -18.09 10.92 -14.20
C ARG A 692 -19.57 11.28 -14.10
N PRO A 693 -20.48 10.30 -13.98
CA PRO A 693 -21.87 10.60 -13.69
C PRO A 693 -22.00 11.45 -12.42
N GLY A 694 -22.60 12.64 -12.56
CA GLY A 694 -22.78 13.58 -11.45
C GLY A 694 -21.55 14.42 -11.09
N GLN A 695 -20.38 14.25 -11.74
CA GLN A 695 -19.15 14.92 -11.34
C GLN A 695 -18.17 15.18 -12.50
N ASP A 696 -17.45 16.31 -12.45
CA ASP A 696 -16.34 16.57 -13.37
C ASP A 696 -15.23 15.51 -13.26
N GLY A 697 -14.53 15.27 -14.36
CA GLY A 697 -13.36 14.39 -14.43
C GLY A 697 -12.23 14.88 -13.53
N LEU A 698 -11.45 13.94 -12.99
CA LEU A 698 -10.29 14.28 -12.17
C LEU A 698 -9.16 14.78 -13.08
N SER A 699 -8.67 15.99 -12.82
CA SER A 699 -7.54 16.56 -13.57
C SER A 699 -6.24 15.87 -13.19
N ALA A 700 -5.36 15.63 -14.17
CA ALA A 700 -4.01 15.10 -13.96
C ALA A 700 -3.92 13.85 -13.07
N THR A 701 -4.86 12.91 -13.26
CA THR A 701 -5.00 11.76 -12.38
C THR A 701 -4.69 10.48 -13.14
N ALA A 702 -3.83 9.65 -12.57
CA ALA A 702 -3.39 8.38 -13.13
C ALA A 702 -4.49 7.30 -13.01
N PHE A 703 -5.45 7.32 -13.93
CA PHE A 703 -6.43 6.27 -14.11
C PHE A 703 -6.20 5.61 -15.48
N PRO A 704 -6.15 4.27 -15.60
CA PRO A 704 -6.52 3.25 -14.60
C PRO A 704 -5.37 2.74 -13.73
N SER A 705 -4.17 3.33 -13.79
CA SER A 705 -3.00 2.77 -13.10
C SER A 705 -3.08 2.83 -11.57
N GLY A 706 -3.63 3.90 -10.99
CA GLY A 706 -3.68 4.06 -9.53
C GLY A 706 -2.37 4.51 -8.87
N VAL A 707 -1.32 4.77 -9.66
CA VAL A 707 -0.03 5.28 -9.17
C VAL A 707 -0.11 6.75 -8.78
N ARG A 708 0.78 7.17 -7.88
CA ARG A 708 0.93 8.57 -7.47
C ARG A 708 1.91 9.29 -8.39
N ASN A 709 1.69 10.58 -8.61
CA ASN A 709 2.69 11.42 -9.27
C ASN A 709 3.93 11.54 -8.37
N MET A 710 5.12 11.49 -8.98
CA MET A 710 6.36 11.74 -8.24
C MET A 710 6.53 13.23 -7.92
N PRO A 711 7.00 13.59 -6.71
CA PRO A 711 7.35 14.97 -6.39
C PRO A 711 8.43 15.52 -7.31
N VAL A 712 8.33 16.81 -7.67
CA VAL A 712 9.32 17.48 -8.53
C VAL A 712 10.71 17.44 -7.89
N GLU A 713 10.81 17.78 -6.60
CA GLU A 713 12.07 17.81 -5.85
C GLU A 713 12.80 16.46 -5.91
N ILE A 714 12.07 15.35 -5.79
CA ILE A 714 12.68 14.01 -5.89
C ILE A 714 13.25 13.76 -7.30
N ASN A 715 12.56 14.19 -8.35
CA ASN A 715 13.06 14.04 -9.73
C ASN A 715 14.32 14.89 -9.99
N GLU A 716 14.37 16.11 -9.44
CA GLU A 716 15.53 17.01 -9.54
C GLU A 716 16.71 16.57 -8.66
N VAL A 717 16.47 15.75 -7.64
CA VAL A 717 17.54 15.16 -6.80
C VAL A 717 18.22 13.99 -7.51
N VAL A 718 17.46 13.17 -8.26
CA VAL A 718 18.00 11.96 -8.92
C VAL A 718 18.46 12.20 -10.36
N SER A 719 18.36 13.43 -10.86
CA SER A 719 18.78 13.80 -12.21
C SER A 719 19.25 15.25 -12.30
N PRO A 720 20.07 15.64 -13.30
CA PRO A 720 20.44 17.03 -13.53
C PRO A 720 19.32 17.83 -14.24
N LEU A 721 18.08 17.32 -14.28
CA LEU A 721 16.96 17.95 -14.97
C LEU A 721 16.15 18.80 -14.00
N ILE A 722 15.62 19.91 -14.50
CA ILE A 722 14.84 20.90 -13.76
C ILE A 722 13.45 21.02 -14.39
N PHE A 723 12.43 21.02 -13.54
CA PHE A 723 11.04 21.25 -13.93
C PHE A 723 10.74 22.75 -13.84
N TRP A 724 10.86 23.44 -14.97
CA TRP A 724 10.58 24.88 -15.06
C TRP A 724 9.08 25.22 -14.93
N ARG A 725 8.22 24.27 -15.31
CA ARG A 725 6.77 24.44 -15.28
C ARG A 725 6.09 23.10 -15.06
N LYS A 726 5.09 23.09 -14.18
CA LYS A 726 4.14 21.97 -13.99
C LYS A 726 2.80 22.55 -13.54
N GLU A 727 1.88 22.73 -14.47
CA GLU A 727 0.59 23.39 -14.23
C GLU A 727 -0.56 22.64 -14.93
N PHE A 728 -1.80 22.87 -14.52
CA PHE A 728 -2.94 22.37 -15.29
C PHE A 728 -2.98 23.04 -16.66
N ARG A 729 -3.36 22.30 -17.69
CA ARG A 729 -3.55 22.80 -19.04
C ARG A 729 -4.99 23.33 -19.19
N PRO A 730 -5.22 24.65 -19.19
CA PRO A 730 -6.58 25.19 -19.31
C PRO A 730 -7.24 24.73 -20.62
N ASP A 731 -8.57 24.61 -20.61
CA ASP A 731 -9.41 24.20 -21.75
C ASP A 731 -9.14 22.80 -22.31
N SER A 732 -8.26 22.01 -21.68
CA SER A 732 -7.91 20.67 -22.17
C SER A 732 -8.98 19.61 -21.94
N GLY A 733 -9.79 19.75 -20.88
CA GLY A 733 -10.87 18.81 -20.59
C GLY A 733 -12.10 19.10 -21.45
N GLY A 734 -12.69 18.05 -22.03
CA GLY A 734 -13.87 18.18 -22.90
C GLY A 734 -15.06 18.82 -22.18
N ASP A 735 -15.74 19.75 -22.84
CA ASP A 735 -16.94 20.41 -22.28
C ASP A 735 -18.12 19.43 -22.22
N GLY A 736 -19.00 19.62 -21.24
CA GLY A 736 -20.16 18.77 -21.01
C GLY A 736 -20.96 19.27 -19.82
N GLU A 737 -22.10 18.64 -19.53
CA GLU A 737 -22.81 18.85 -18.26
C GLU A 737 -21.81 18.71 -17.09
N PHE A 738 -20.98 17.67 -17.20
CA PHE A 738 -19.76 17.48 -16.42
C PHE A 738 -18.54 17.54 -17.35
N ARG A 739 -17.55 18.37 -16.98
CA ARG A 739 -16.33 18.60 -17.77
C ARG A 739 -15.35 17.44 -17.58
N GLY A 740 -14.67 17.02 -18.65
CA GLY A 740 -13.56 16.08 -18.54
C GLY A 740 -12.40 16.67 -17.74
N GLY A 741 -11.60 15.83 -17.09
CA GLY A 741 -10.43 16.27 -16.33
C GLY A 741 -9.44 17.04 -17.19
N LEU A 742 -8.74 18.02 -16.61
CA LEU A 742 -7.69 18.74 -17.33
C LEU A 742 -6.43 17.88 -17.43
N GLY A 743 -5.72 18.02 -18.54
CA GLY A 743 -4.31 17.65 -18.63
C GLY A 743 -3.41 18.63 -17.89
N GLN A 744 -2.12 18.56 -18.20
CA GLN A 744 -1.05 19.36 -17.59
C GLN A 744 -0.10 19.88 -18.67
N ILE A 745 0.67 20.91 -18.32
CA ILE A 745 1.82 21.36 -19.09
C ILE A 745 3.04 21.16 -18.23
N VAL A 746 4.02 20.41 -18.73
CA VAL A 746 5.32 20.21 -18.11
C VAL A 746 6.41 20.79 -19.01
N GLU A 747 7.33 21.55 -18.42
CA GLU A 747 8.52 22.04 -19.08
C GLU A 747 9.76 21.53 -18.35
N LEU A 748 10.63 20.83 -19.07
CA LEU A 748 11.80 20.13 -18.54
C LEU A 748 13.05 20.60 -19.27
N GLY A 749 14.06 21.03 -18.54
CA GLY A 749 15.36 21.44 -19.08
C GLY A 749 16.51 20.85 -18.28
N HIS A 750 17.72 20.90 -18.83
CA HIS A 750 18.92 20.48 -18.10
C HIS A 750 19.48 21.66 -17.28
N ARG A 751 19.85 21.43 -16.01
CA ARG A 751 20.32 22.46 -15.06
C ARG A 751 21.49 23.30 -15.57
N SER A 752 22.44 22.65 -16.24
CA SER A 752 23.67 23.28 -16.78
C SER A 752 23.77 23.22 -18.31
N ASP A 753 22.63 23.36 -19.01
CA ASP A 753 22.57 23.37 -20.48
C ASP A 753 23.16 22.12 -21.16
N GLY A 754 23.19 20.98 -20.47
CA GLY A 754 23.56 19.67 -21.01
C GLY A 754 22.45 19.09 -21.90
N GLU A 755 22.82 18.13 -22.74
CA GLU A 755 21.86 17.34 -23.52
C GLU A 755 21.34 16.15 -22.73
N PHE A 756 20.14 15.69 -23.06
CA PHE A 756 19.58 14.46 -22.50
C PHE A 756 18.70 13.73 -23.51
N LEU A 757 18.59 12.41 -23.37
CA LEU A 757 17.72 11.59 -24.19
C LEU A 757 16.36 11.46 -23.52
N PHE A 758 15.29 11.84 -24.23
CA PHE A 758 13.91 11.68 -23.79
C PHE A 758 13.25 10.50 -24.52
N SER A 759 12.59 9.61 -23.79
CA SER A 759 11.90 8.44 -24.34
C SER A 759 10.39 8.62 -24.22
N ALA A 760 9.72 8.93 -25.33
CA ALA A 760 8.28 9.11 -25.36
C ALA A 760 7.55 7.77 -25.57
N THR A 761 6.44 7.56 -24.87
CA THR A 761 5.63 6.33 -24.93
C THR A 761 4.14 6.64 -24.86
N TYR A 762 3.65 7.54 -25.70
CA TYR A 762 2.34 8.19 -25.50
C TYR A 762 1.28 7.84 -26.55
N GLU A 763 0.05 7.76 -26.07
CA GLU A 763 -1.20 7.72 -26.83
C GLU A 763 -2.01 9.01 -26.62
N ARG A 764 -3.10 9.19 -27.39
CA ARG A 764 -3.98 10.37 -27.36
C ARG A 764 -3.36 11.65 -27.93
N VAL A 765 -2.44 11.52 -28.88
CA VAL A 765 -1.87 12.63 -29.64
C VAL A 765 -2.62 12.84 -30.96
N GLN A 766 -3.11 11.77 -31.59
CA GLN A 766 -3.94 11.87 -32.80
C GLN A 766 -5.42 11.60 -32.51
N HIS A 767 -5.73 10.62 -31.65
CA HIS A 767 -7.08 10.24 -31.27
C HIS A 767 -7.32 10.56 -29.78
N PRO A 768 -7.87 11.75 -29.46
CA PRO A 768 -8.04 12.19 -28.07
C PRO A 768 -9.10 11.37 -27.32
N ALA A 769 -9.20 11.61 -26.00
CA ALA A 769 -10.24 11.03 -25.16
C ALA A 769 -11.63 11.50 -25.62
N ARG A 770 -12.52 10.55 -25.93
CA ARG A 770 -13.84 10.87 -26.47
C ARG A 770 -14.84 11.28 -25.39
N GLY A 771 -15.62 12.30 -25.70
CA GLY A 771 -16.79 12.67 -24.91
C GLY A 771 -17.91 11.63 -25.01
N ARG A 772 -18.86 11.67 -24.07
CA ARG A 772 -19.99 10.72 -24.03
C ARG A 772 -21.32 11.47 -23.82
N HIS A 773 -22.38 10.96 -24.43
CA HIS A 773 -23.76 11.46 -24.28
C HIS A 773 -23.91 12.97 -24.52
N GLY A 774 -23.27 13.49 -25.58
CA GLY A 774 -23.30 14.91 -25.95
C GLY A 774 -22.11 15.74 -25.43
N GLY A 775 -21.29 15.17 -24.53
CA GLY A 775 -20.03 15.79 -24.12
C GLY A 775 -19.02 15.84 -25.28
N SER A 776 -18.17 16.87 -25.27
CA SER A 776 -17.10 17.07 -26.24
C SER A 776 -15.86 16.24 -25.89
N ASP A 777 -15.03 15.98 -26.90
CA ASP A 777 -13.74 15.32 -26.71
C ASP A 777 -12.77 16.22 -25.93
N GLY A 778 -11.82 15.60 -25.22
CA GLY A 778 -10.69 16.31 -24.64
C GLY A 778 -9.72 16.81 -25.71
N LEU A 779 -8.86 17.75 -25.37
CA LEU A 779 -7.77 18.14 -26.27
C LEU A 779 -6.72 17.02 -26.33
N PRO A 780 -6.12 16.79 -27.52
CA PRO A 780 -5.02 15.86 -27.67
C PRO A 780 -3.78 16.37 -26.94
N GLY A 781 -2.89 15.44 -26.64
CA GLY A 781 -1.57 15.75 -26.12
C GLY A 781 -0.62 16.22 -27.23
N ARG A 782 0.45 16.91 -26.85
CA ARG A 782 1.46 17.45 -27.77
C ARG A 782 2.82 17.53 -27.10
N LEU A 783 3.88 17.31 -27.87
CA LEU A 783 5.25 17.46 -27.42
C LEU A 783 6.02 18.35 -28.39
N SER A 784 6.83 19.26 -27.86
CA SER A 784 7.71 20.10 -28.65
C SER A 784 8.91 20.56 -27.84
N LEU A 785 9.94 21.06 -28.51
CA LEU A 785 10.96 21.89 -27.87
C LEU A 785 10.44 23.32 -27.68
N ASP A 786 11.14 24.11 -26.87
CA ASP A 786 10.84 25.53 -26.62
C ASP A 786 10.76 26.42 -27.86
N ASP A 787 11.46 26.07 -28.93
CA ASP A 787 11.43 26.74 -30.23
C ASP A 787 10.28 26.28 -31.13
N GLY A 788 9.42 25.38 -30.64
CA GLY A 788 8.29 24.82 -31.36
C GLY A 788 8.61 23.62 -32.23
N THR A 789 9.86 23.12 -32.23
CA THR A 789 10.22 21.88 -32.95
C THR A 789 9.40 20.70 -32.42
N PRO A 790 8.60 20.00 -33.25
CA PRO A 790 7.80 18.87 -32.80
C PRO A 790 8.65 17.70 -32.31
N VAL A 791 8.21 17.06 -31.22
CA VAL A 791 8.83 15.83 -30.70
C VAL A 791 7.87 14.66 -30.91
N PRO A 792 8.33 13.51 -31.46
CA PRO A 792 7.49 12.33 -31.64
C PRO A 792 6.87 11.82 -30.33
N ALA A 793 5.62 11.37 -30.38
CA ALA A 793 4.90 10.84 -29.22
C ALA A 793 5.39 9.47 -28.76
N LYS A 794 6.13 8.75 -29.61
CA LYS A 794 6.71 7.44 -29.32
C LYS A 794 8.14 7.36 -29.84
N GLY A 795 9.04 6.79 -29.05
CA GLY A 795 10.45 6.61 -29.40
C GLY A 795 11.38 7.60 -28.69
N ASN A 796 12.67 7.53 -29.02
CA ASN A 796 13.70 8.27 -28.32
C ASN A 796 14.09 9.54 -29.10
N THR A 797 14.17 10.67 -28.41
CA THR A 797 14.55 11.98 -28.96
C THR A 797 15.66 12.59 -28.12
N LEU A 798 16.75 13.01 -28.76
CA LEU A 798 17.79 13.78 -28.09
C LEU A 798 17.31 15.23 -27.93
N VAL A 799 17.21 15.70 -26.69
CA VAL A 799 16.97 17.10 -26.36
C VAL A 799 18.32 17.80 -26.31
N PRO A 800 18.61 18.75 -27.22
CA PRO A 800 19.90 19.42 -27.27
C PRO A 800 20.17 20.26 -26.03
N GLY A 801 21.46 20.48 -25.73
CA GLY A 801 21.87 21.39 -24.67
C GLY A 801 21.29 22.80 -24.83
N GLY A 802 20.83 23.36 -23.71
CA GLY A 802 20.20 24.69 -23.65
C GLY A 802 18.78 24.77 -24.23
N LYS A 803 18.16 23.63 -24.55
CA LYS A 803 16.77 23.53 -24.99
C LYS A 803 15.88 22.93 -23.92
N HIS A 804 14.64 23.40 -23.84
CA HIS A 804 13.61 22.81 -22.98
C HIS A 804 12.65 21.94 -23.78
N LEU A 805 12.27 20.81 -23.18
CA LEU A 805 11.18 19.97 -23.63
C LEU A 805 9.87 20.46 -23.01
N ILE A 806 8.86 20.69 -23.84
CA ILE A 806 7.50 21.04 -23.44
C ILE A 806 6.59 19.86 -23.76
N VAL A 807 5.93 19.33 -22.72
CA VAL A 807 4.96 18.23 -22.82
C VAL A 807 3.60 18.76 -22.38
N GLU A 808 2.66 18.81 -23.31
CA GLU A 808 1.26 19.11 -23.07
C GLU A 808 0.46 17.82 -23.03
N PHE A 809 -0.04 17.47 -21.86
CA PHE A 809 -0.78 16.25 -21.63
C PHE A 809 -2.23 16.40 -22.14
N PRO A 810 -2.85 15.31 -22.63
CA PRO A 810 -4.23 15.30 -23.09
C PRO A 810 -5.21 15.54 -21.93
N GLY A 811 -6.40 16.04 -22.26
CA GLY A 811 -7.52 16.09 -21.32
C GLY A 811 -8.46 14.89 -21.48
N GLY A 812 -9.35 14.71 -20.50
CA GLY A 812 -10.42 13.70 -20.56
C GLY A 812 -11.64 14.20 -21.34
N GLY A 813 -12.49 13.28 -21.79
CA GLY A 813 -13.76 13.59 -22.45
C GLY A 813 -14.82 14.14 -21.49
N GLY A 814 -15.68 15.02 -21.99
CA GLY A 814 -16.85 15.53 -21.28
C GLY A 814 -18.01 14.54 -21.25
N LEU A 815 -18.94 14.72 -20.31
CA LEU A 815 -20.14 13.90 -20.16
C LEU A 815 -21.40 14.77 -20.14
N GLY A 816 -22.37 14.43 -21.00
CA GLY A 816 -23.63 15.17 -21.10
C GLY A 816 -23.52 16.46 -21.91
N GLU A 817 -24.67 17.02 -22.28
CA GLU A 817 -24.74 18.25 -23.07
C GLU A 817 -24.14 19.46 -22.32
N PRO A 818 -23.16 20.19 -22.89
CA PRO A 818 -22.55 21.38 -22.29
C PRO A 818 -23.54 22.43 -21.77
N GLU A 819 -24.69 22.60 -22.41
CA GLU A 819 -25.72 23.57 -22.03
C GLU A 819 -26.37 23.26 -20.68
N ARG A 820 -26.29 22.00 -20.22
CA ARG A 820 -26.81 21.58 -18.91
C ARG A 820 -25.86 21.89 -17.76
N ARG A 821 -24.61 22.25 -18.05
CA ARG A 821 -23.63 22.59 -17.01
C ARG A 821 -24.12 23.78 -16.19
N MET A 822 -24.16 23.62 -14.87
CA MET A 822 -24.62 24.66 -13.94
C MET A 822 -23.79 25.94 -14.09
N LYS A 823 -24.45 27.10 -14.02
CA LYS A 823 -23.78 28.41 -14.15
C LYS A 823 -22.69 28.60 -13.10
N GLU A 824 -22.95 28.15 -11.87
CA GLU A 824 -22.03 28.21 -10.74
C GLU A 824 -20.77 27.38 -11.00
N ALA A 825 -20.91 26.21 -11.63
CA ALA A 825 -19.77 25.37 -12.02
C ALA A 825 -18.91 26.05 -13.09
N ARG A 826 -19.52 26.64 -14.13
CA ARG A 826 -18.77 27.41 -15.14
C ARG A 826 -18.05 28.62 -14.55
N LEU A 827 -18.68 29.36 -13.65
CA LEU A 827 -18.05 30.48 -12.94
C LEU A 827 -16.88 30.02 -12.07
N ARG A 828 -17.02 28.87 -11.40
CA ARG A 828 -15.93 28.25 -10.64
C ARG A 828 -14.76 27.87 -11.56
N ASP A 829 -15.02 27.21 -12.70
CA ASP A 829 -13.96 26.81 -13.63
C ASP A 829 -13.16 28.03 -14.12
N ARG A 830 -13.84 29.11 -14.53
CA ARG A 830 -13.18 30.37 -14.93
C ARG A 830 -12.35 30.98 -13.81
N ARG A 831 -12.91 31.03 -12.58
CA ARG A 831 -12.21 31.57 -11.41
C ARG A 831 -10.95 30.77 -11.08
N LEU A 832 -11.00 29.44 -11.26
CA LEU A 832 -9.87 28.55 -11.02
C LEU A 832 -8.91 28.47 -12.21
N GLY A 833 -9.18 29.17 -13.33
CA GLY A 833 -8.35 29.12 -14.53
C GLY A 833 -8.41 27.78 -15.27
N TYR A 834 -9.43 26.96 -15.01
CA TYR A 834 -9.61 25.66 -15.67
C TYR A 834 -10.08 25.81 -17.11
N VAL A 835 -10.82 26.89 -17.38
CA VAL A 835 -11.22 27.30 -18.71
C VAL A 835 -10.88 28.79 -18.88
N THR A 836 -10.42 29.17 -20.07
CA THR A 836 -10.03 30.55 -20.36
C THR A 836 -11.18 31.42 -20.87
N SER A 837 -12.29 30.80 -21.31
CA SER A 837 -13.44 31.48 -21.92
C SER A 837 -14.77 31.37 -21.18
#